data_AF-A0A835NPR5-F1
#
_entry.id   AF-A0A835NPR5-F1
#
_cell.length_a   1.000
_cell.length_b   1.000
_cell.length_c   1.000
_cell.angle_alpha   90.00
_cell.angle_beta   90.00
_cell.angle_gamma   90.00
#
_symmetry.space_group_name_H-M   'P 1'
#
loop_
_entity.id
_entity.type
_entity.pdbx_description
1 polymer ?
#
loop_
_entity_poly.entity_id
_entity_poly.type
_entity_poly.pdbx_seq_one_letter_code
_entity_poly.pdbx_strand_id
1 'polypeptide(L)'
;LLQSDRGGGSMDIKEYFDRISYRGSHNKPDLATMSDIFQHHIQAVPFENLSIHCGERIELNLEATYNKIVKKKRGGWCMENNYLLSWVLKTLGYDVTLLGARVYVPEFDAYPEEIDHLLLQVQLDGKSYIPRDIEEFRGCNAHLQTAPDSLFVTKSICSLQTADGVRALVGWKLTEMKYNYRDNMDLVEIRILADEEIEKTLKEKFNITLDKKFVPHMAVRPSHTCANSPCEYLRTSKMNIQEYFGRISYNKPHKDADLQTLTAIFQHHIQTIPFENLSMHSGEAIELDLQSTYNKIVRKKRGGWCLEINHLLFWALQELGYEVCILGANSYEPAEKGYTAEINHILLKVVIQGDSYIIDAGFGGAYQMWHPLMLISGKDQPQVPGIFHLMEDDGTWYLEKVKRKHYIPEHSNKDIPDTPELGNIRKIYRFTLKPRHIDDFQELNAYLQVSPDNILQKKSICTLQTTSGFLALVGWTFTDMKYKYMEDMDLVNITTLTDEEVEKTLKDKFNIVLENKLVPVNVREMNLEEYFARTGYKGSTEKQDLETLTDIFQHHIRAVPFENLSIHCGEKITLELEHVYNKIVRRKRGGWCMENNQLLGWVLKGLGYDTSFLGAYVFNPHQNAYATLMTHLVVKVVIDGKAYVVDAGFGVSYQMWQPMELVSGKEQPQAPGVFRFTEKNGVWYLEKMRRKQYIPNQSFSNSDLLEKKECRKVYMFSLEPRTVEDFRFQCTYLQTSPDSLFTKKSICTLQTTDGFRALIGWTLTETTYNYKENMDLVEFVTLEDEELEKTLKEKFNITLERKLVPINVKGPYTI
;
A
#
# COMPACT_ATOMS: atom_id res chain seq x y z
N LEU A 1 42.12 4.36 -21.28
CA LEU A 1 42.57 4.13 -22.68
C LEU A 1 41.45 4.57 -23.59
N LEU A 2 41.62 5.72 -24.27
CA LEU A 2 40.66 6.21 -25.25
C LEU A 2 41.13 5.76 -26.64
N GLN A 3 40.35 4.90 -27.30
CA GLN A 3 40.42 4.74 -28.74
C GLN A 3 39.04 5.05 -29.32
N SER A 4 39.01 6.07 -30.16
CA SER A 4 37.92 6.31 -31.09
C SER A 4 37.90 5.19 -32.12
N ASP A 5 36.72 4.64 -32.42
CA ASP A 5 36.49 3.97 -33.68
C ASP A 5 35.38 4.69 -34.45
N ARG A 6 35.61 4.95 -35.74
CA ARG A 6 34.70 5.69 -36.61
C ARG A 6 34.15 4.77 -37.70
N GLY A 7 32.83 4.69 -37.82
CA GLY A 7 32.19 4.16 -39.02
C GLY A 7 30.68 4.04 -38.88
N GLY A 8 29.90 4.69 -39.75
CA GLY A 8 28.44 4.50 -39.74
C GLY A 8 27.65 5.58 -40.48
N GLY A 9 27.28 6.67 -39.78
CA GLY A 9 26.47 7.75 -40.34
C GLY A 9 26.78 9.10 -39.69
N SER A 10 27.13 10.09 -40.52
CA SER A 10 27.49 11.43 -40.04
C SER A 10 26.26 12.16 -39.48
N MET A 11 26.27 12.45 -38.18
CA MET A 11 25.38 13.45 -37.57
C MET A 11 25.94 14.85 -37.85
N ASP A 12 25.13 15.78 -38.36
CA ASP A 12 25.50 17.17 -38.64
C ASP A 12 24.67 18.12 -37.77
N ILE A 13 25.35 18.99 -37.01
CA ILE A 13 24.69 20.00 -36.17
C ILE A 13 23.86 20.99 -37.01
N LYS A 14 24.16 21.17 -38.30
CA LYS A 14 23.35 21.99 -39.22
C LYS A 14 21.98 21.39 -39.49
N GLU A 15 21.88 20.09 -39.74
CA GLU A 15 20.59 19.40 -39.88
C GLU A 15 19.77 19.51 -38.58
N TYR A 16 20.42 19.43 -37.41
CA TYR A 16 19.79 19.69 -36.13
C TYR A 16 19.28 21.15 -36.02
N PHE A 17 20.09 22.14 -36.36
CA PHE A 17 19.64 23.54 -36.34
C PHE A 17 18.50 23.81 -37.33
N ASP A 18 18.50 23.17 -38.50
CA ASP A 18 17.36 23.21 -39.42
C ASP A 18 16.12 22.50 -38.84
N ARG A 19 16.28 21.38 -38.13
CA ARG A 19 15.17 20.69 -37.44
C ARG A 19 14.51 21.55 -36.37
N ILE A 20 15.29 22.38 -35.67
CA ILE A 20 14.78 23.30 -34.62
C ILE A 20 14.56 24.74 -35.13
N SER A 21 14.72 24.99 -36.44
CA SER A 21 14.64 26.32 -37.08
C SER A 21 15.58 27.39 -36.48
N TYR A 22 16.66 26.97 -35.82
CA TYR A 22 17.64 27.87 -35.20
C TYR A 22 18.49 28.57 -36.25
N ARG A 23 18.65 29.89 -36.09
CA ARG A 23 19.46 30.77 -36.95
C ARG A 23 20.39 31.70 -36.18
N GLY A 24 20.46 31.55 -34.85
CA GLY A 24 21.30 32.36 -33.98
C GLY A 24 22.80 32.05 -34.12
N SER A 25 23.62 32.97 -33.58
CA SER A 25 25.05 32.75 -33.46
C SER A 25 25.33 31.69 -32.40
N HIS A 26 26.17 30.72 -32.72
CA HIS A 26 26.59 29.64 -31.83
C HIS A 26 28.13 29.59 -31.66
N ASN A 27 28.79 30.73 -31.90
CA ASN A 27 30.25 30.89 -31.86
C ASN A 27 30.83 31.01 -30.45
N LYS A 28 29.98 31.04 -29.41
CA LYS A 28 30.37 31.15 -28.00
C LYS A 28 29.50 30.21 -27.15
N PRO A 29 30.08 29.39 -26.26
CA PRO A 29 29.31 28.61 -25.31
C PRO A 29 28.93 29.49 -24.11
N ASP A 30 27.95 30.38 -24.29
CA ASP A 30 27.43 31.27 -23.25
C ASP A 30 25.95 31.01 -22.92
N LEU A 31 25.48 31.49 -21.76
CA LEU A 31 24.13 31.23 -21.27
C LEU A 31 23.05 31.70 -22.25
N ALA A 32 23.26 32.83 -22.93
CA ALA A 32 22.29 33.37 -23.89
C ALA A 32 22.14 32.44 -25.11
N THR A 33 23.26 31.99 -25.66
CA THR A 33 23.30 31.03 -26.77
C THR A 33 22.65 29.70 -26.38
N MET A 34 22.95 29.19 -25.19
CA MET A 34 22.39 27.95 -24.65
C MET A 34 20.86 28.05 -24.49
N SER A 35 20.37 29.14 -23.87
CA SER A 35 18.94 29.38 -23.67
C SER A 35 18.19 29.53 -24.98
N ASP A 36 18.75 30.22 -25.97
CA ASP A 36 18.13 30.42 -27.28
C ASP A 36 17.97 29.09 -28.05
N ILE A 37 19.03 28.26 -28.06
CA ILE A 37 18.99 26.90 -28.65
C ILE A 37 17.98 26.01 -27.91
N PHE A 38 17.91 26.09 -26.58
CA PHE A 38 16.95 25.33 -25.78
C PHE A 38 15.50 25.72 -26.08
N GLN A 39 15.20 27.02 -26.18
CA GLN A 39 13.86 27.51 -26.55
C GLN A 39 13.43 27.01 -27.93
N HIS A 40 14.31 27.12 -28.93
CA HIS A 40 14.06 26.57 -30.26
C HIS A 40 13.87 25.05 -30.24
N HIS A 41 14.60 24.31 -29.40
CA HIS A 41 14.45 22.86 -29.26
C HIS A 41 13.06 22.48 -28.72
N ILE A 42 12.63 23.03 -27.58
CA ILE A 42 11.37 22.65 -26.93
C ILE A 42 10.12 23.08 -27.72
N GLN A 43 10.24 24.09 -28.58
CA GLN A 43 9.17 24.55 -29.49
C GLN A 43 9.11 23.74 -30.80
N ALA A 44 10.17 23.03 -31.16
CA ALA A 44 10.25 22.27 -32.41
C ALA A 44 10.20 20.75 -32.23
N VAL A 45 10.69 20.22 -31.12
CA VAL A 45 10.80 18.78 -30.84
C VAL A 45 9.78 18.38 -29.77
N PRO A 46 8.74 17.61 -30.13
CA PRO A 46 7.77 17.14 -29.15
C PRO A 46 8.38 16.18 -28.13
N PHE A 47 7.84 16.20 -26.90
CA PHE A 47 7.96 15.09 -25.98
C PHE A 47 6.95 14.01 -26.39
N GLU A 48 7.39 12.79 -26.72
CA GLU A 48 6.49 11.71 -27.13
C GLU A 48 6.96 10.30 -26.74
N ASN A 49 5.99 9.40 -26.48
CA ASN A 49 6.23 7.96 -26.27
C ASN A 49 5.61 7.07 -27.37
N LEU A 50 5.21 7.64 -28.52
CA LEU A 50 4.35 6.96 -29.50
C LEU A 50 5.01 5.73 -30.13
N SER A 51 6.35 5.67 -30.17
CA SER A 51 7.08 4.47 -30.60
C SER A 51 6.68 3.21 -29.83
N ILE A 52 6.44 3.29 -28.51
CA ILE A 52 5.93 2.16 -27.71
C ILE A 52 4.59 1.66 -28.28
N HIS A 53 3.67 2.60 -28.53
CA HIS A 53 2.32 2.37 -29.04
C HIS A 53 2.27 2.01 -30.54
N CYS A 54 3.38 2.19 -31.26
CA CYS A 54 3.60 1.70 -32.63
C CYS A 54 4.34 0.35 -32.68
N GLY A 55 4.63 -0.28 -31.54
CA GLY A 55 5.42 -1.50 -31.48
C GLY A 55 6.85 -1.31 -32.00
N GLU A 56 7.46 -0.17 -31.67
CA GLU A 56 8.84 0.20 -31.95
C GLU A 56 9.62 0.25 -30.63
N ARG A 57 10.80 -0.36 -30.59
CA ARG A 57 11.68 -0.31 -29.42
C ARG A 57 12.40 1.03 -29.36
N ILE A 58 12.42 1.70 -28.21
CA ILE A 58 13.25 2.89 -28.01
C ILE A 58 14.66 2.46 -27.60
N GLU A 59 15.64 2.83 -28.43
CA GLU A 59 17.07 2.57 -28.20
C GLU A 59 17.78 3.87 -27.83
N LEU A 60 18.48 3.89 -26.67
CA LEU A 60 19.33 5.00 -26.24
C LEU A 60 20.69 4.99 -26.96
N ASN A 61 20.65 4.90 -28.28
CA ASN A 61 21.80 5.07 -29.17
C ASN A 61 21.70 6.44 -29.83
N LEU A 62 22.75 7.26 -29.69
CA LEU A 62 22.74 8.65 -30.13
C LEU A 62 22.46 8.82 -31.64
N GLU A 63 22.97 7.92 -32.48
CA GLU A 63 22.73 7.95 -33.93
C GLU A 63 21.28 7.54 -34.26
N ALA A 64 20.72 6.55 -33.55
CA ALA A 64 19.31 6.18 -33.68
C ALA A 64 18.39 7.33 -33.23
N THR A 65 18.67 7.94 -32.09
CA THR A 65 17.96 9.12 -31.57
C THR A 65 18.04 10.31 -32.53
N TYR A 66 19.22 10.60 -33.08
CA TYR A 66 19.42 11.63 -34.09
C TYR A 66 18.60 11.35 -35.35
N ASN A 67 18.67 10.12 -35.89
CA ASN A 67 17.92 9.75 -37.08
C ASN A 67 16.40 9.81 -36.86
N LYS A 68 15.91 9.47 -35.66
CA LYS A 68 14.51 9.64 -35.24
C LYS A 68 14.09 11.12 -35.17
N ILE A 69 14.75 11.91 -34.33
CA ILE A 69 14.31 13.28 -34.02
C ILE A 69 14.64 14.25 -35.15
N VAL A 70 15.85 14.18 -35.72
CA VAL A 70 16.34 15.12 -36.73
C VAL A 70 15.87 14.71 -38.13
N LYS A 71 16.27 13.52 -38.61
CA LYS A 71 16.00 13.12 -40.00
C LYS A 71 14.53 12.73 -40.25
N LYS A 72 13.94 11.90 -39.38
CA LYS A 72 12.51 11.51 -39.47
C LYS A 72 11.55 12.55 -38.88
N LYS A 73 12.06 13.65 -38.30
CA LYS A 73 11.29 14.74 -37.68
C LYS A 73 10.30 14.29 -36.57
N ARG A 74 10.56 13.16 -35.93
CA ARG A 74 9.79 12.71 -34.75
C ARG A 74 10.12 13.59 -33.52
N GLY A 75 9.46 13.30 -32.40
CA GLY A 75 9.93 13.72 -31.09
C GLY A 75 10.65 12.56 -30.38
N GLY A 76 10.84 12.72 -29.08
CA GLY A 76 11.35 11.67 -28.20
C GLY A 76 10.88 11.89 -26.76
N TRP A 77 11.09 10.91 -25.89
CA TRP A 77 10.86 11.10 -24.45
C TRP A 77 12.10 11.71 -23.74
N CYS A 78 12.05 11.86 -22.42
CA CYS A 78 13.07 12.56 -21.61
C CYS A 78 14.50 12.10 -21.92
N MET A 79 14.72 10.79 -21.97
CA MET A 79 16.03 10.18 -22.24
C MET A 79 16.54 10.53 -23.65
N GLU A 80 15.68 10.51 -24.67
CA GLU A 80 16.05 10.78 -26.06
C GLU A 80 16.33 12.27 -26.31
N ASN A 81 15.43 13.16 -25.87
CA ASN A 81 15.58 14.60 -26.07
C ASN A 81 16.82 15.14 -25.36
N ASN A 82 17.00 14.80 -24.08
CA ASN A 82 18.13 15.30 -23.32
C ASN A 82 19.45 14.65 -23.73
N TYR A 83 19.46 13.38 -24.20
CA TYR A 83 20.68 12.80 -24.74
C TYR A 83 21.10 13.48 -26.07
N LEU A 84 20.17 13.72 -26.99
CA LEU A 84 20.43 14.47 -28.23
C LEU A 84 20.91 15.89 -27.94
N LEU A 85 20.24 16.62 -27.05
CA LEU A 85 20.61 17.98 -26.66
C LEU A 85 22.01 18.01 -26.00
N SER A 86 22.37 16.98 -25.22
CA SER A 86 23.73 16.87 -24.66
C SER A 86 24.81 16.77 -25.74
N TRP A 87 24.55 16.08 -26.84
CA TRP A 87 25.49 15.99 -27.97
C TRP A 87 25.63 17.34 -28.69
N VAL A 88 24.53 18.06 -28.89
CA VAL A 88 24.54 19.41 -29.49
C VAL A 88 25.38 20.35 -28.64
N LEU A 89 25.12 20.41 -27.34
CA LEU A 89 25.86 21.29 -26.44
C LEU A 89 27.35 20.91 -26.35
N LYS A 90 27.69 19.62 -26.24
CA LYS A 90 29.10 19.17 -26.32
C LYS A 90 29.77 19.58 -27.63
N THR A 91 29.06 19.49 -28.75
CA THR A 91 29.57 19.87 -30.08
C THR A 91 29.82 21.38 -30.19
N LEU A 92 29.10 22.21 -29.42
CA LEU A 92 29.30 23.66 -29.33
C LEU A 92 30.35 24.08 -28.27
N GLY A 93 31.04 23.12 -27.64
CA GLY A 93 32.11 23.40 -26.69
C GLY A 93 31.64 23.66 -25.26
N TYR A 94 30.39 23.35 -24.94
CA TYR A 94 29.89 23.36 -23.55
C TYR A 94 30.39 22.13 -22.77
N ASP A 95 30.75 22.32 -21.50
CA ASP A 95 31.04 21.21 -20.59
C ASP A 95 29.71 20.61 -20.07
N VAL A 96 29.36 19.43 -20.58
CA VAL A 96 28.04 18.80 -20.37
C VAL A 96 28.09 17.33 -19.99
N THR A 97 27.14 16.91 -19.14
CA THR A 97 26.74 15.52 -18.87
C THR A 97 25.24 15.45 -18.47
N LEU A 98 24.77 14.39 -17.77
CA LEU A 98 23.45 13.75 -17.95
C LEU A 98 22.87 13.11 -16.65
N LEU A 99 22.07 13.76 -15.78
CA LEU A 99 21.78 13.21 -14.43
C LEU A 99 20.47 12.46 -14.41
N GLY A 100 20.44 11.46 -13.55
CA GLY A 100 19.22 10.89 -13.07
C GLY A 100 18.44 11.88 -12.20
N ALA A 101 17.18 12.06 -12.56
CA ALA A 101 16.16 12.65 -11.72
C ALA A 101 14.97 11.68 -11.61
N ARG A 102 14.15 11.90 -10.60
CA ARG A 102 12.88 11.21 -10.40
C ARG A 102 11.75 12.21 -10.63
N VAL A 103 10.76 11.88 -11.44
CA VAL A 103 9.55 12.71 -11.60
C VAL A 103 8.62 12.46 -10.42
N TYR A 104 8.23 13.50 -9.70
CA TYR A 104 7.18 13.39 -8.69
C TYR A 104 5.86 13.03 -9.37
N VAL A 105 5.17 11.98 -8.89
CA VAL A 105 3.90 11.50 -9.42
C VAL A 105 2.78 11.93 -8.47
N PRO A 106 1.97 12.95 -8.81
CA PRO A 106 0.94 13.47 -7.91
C PRO A 106 -0.12 12.43 -7.53
N GLU A 107 -0.41 11.47 -8.41
CA GLU A 107 -1.34 10.38 -8.13
C GLU A 107 -0.89 9.42 -7.01
N PHE A 108 0.39 9.46 -6.61
CA PHE A 108 0.97 8.60 -5.58
C PHE A 108 1.65 9.37 -4.43
N ASP A 109 1.65 10.72 -4.44
CA ASP A 109 2.39 11.59 -3.51
C ASP A 109 3.86 11.14 -3.30
N ALA A 110 4.50 10.71 -4.39
CA ALA A 110 5.78 10.01 -4.32
C ALA A 110 6.64 10.23 -5.56
N TYR A 111 7.95 10.04 -5.36
CA TYR A 111 8.91 9.84 -6.44
C TYR A 111 9.06 8.34 -6.70
N PRO A 112 9.20 7.88 -7.97
CA PRO A 112 9.44 6.48 -8.29
C PRO A 112 10.74 5.95 -7.66
N GLU A 113 10.79 4.65 -7.36
CA GLU A 113 11.98 4.01 -6.77
C GLU A 113 13.18 4.03 -7.74
N GLU A 114 12.94 3.87 -9.05
CA GLU A 114 13.95 4.00 -10.09
C GLU A 114 14.12 5.45 -10.58
N ILE A 115 15.22 5.72 -11.29
CA ILE A 115 15.45 6.98 -12.00
C ILE A 115 14.69 6.92 -13.34
N ASP A 116 13.65 7.74 -13.48
CA ASP A 116 12.78 7.78 -14.66
C ASP A 116 13.00 9.01 -15.57
N HIS A 117 13.88 9.93 -15.16
CA HIS A 117 14.16 11.17 -15.90
C HIS A 117 15.66 11.44 -16.08
N LEU A 118 16.01 12.02 -17.22
CA LEU A 118 17.35 12.51 -17.54
C LEU A 118 17.35 14.05 -17.59
N LEU A 119 18.32 14.71 -16.95
CA LEU A 119 18.39 16.18 -16.80
C LEU A 119 19.80 16.72 -17.14
N LEU A 120 19.94 17.97 -17.62
CA LEU A 120 21.20 18.45 -18.24
C LEU A 120 22.02 19.51 -17.51
N GLN A 121 23.31 19.44 -17.85
CA GLN A 121 24.41 20.28 -17.39
C GLN A 121 24.55 21.38 -18.38
N VAL A 122 25.17 22.45 -17.88
CA VAL A 122 26.22 23.16 -18.60
C VAL A 122 27.10 23.82 -17.53
N GLN A 123 28.41 23.56 -17.45
CA GLN A 123 29.28 24.41 -16.60
C GLN A 123 29.58 25.71 -17.38
N LEU A 124 29.27 26.87 -16.79
CA LEU A 124 29.48 28.19 -17.39
C LEU A 124 30.10 29.13 -16.37
N ASP A 125 31.21 29.80 -16.72
CA ASP A 125 31.88 30.81 -15.89
C ASP A 125 32.15 30.36 -14.43
N GLY A 126 32.50 29.08 -14.24
CA GLY A 126 32.72 28.48 -12.92
C GLY A 126 31.45 28.18 -12.11
N LYS A 127 30.26 28.37 -12.70
CA LYS A 127 28.96 28.02 -12.11
C LYS A 127 28.41 26.74 -12.71
N SER A 128 27.79 25.97 -11.83
CA SER A 128 27.24 24.66 -12.17
C SER A 128 25.73 24.71 -12.36
N TYR A 129 25.32 24.32 -13.56
CA TYR A 129 23.98 23.91 -13.94
C TYR A 129 24.10 22.34 -14.13
N ILE A 130 23.24 21.49 -13.49
CA ILE A 130 23.42 20.20 -12.66
C ILE A 130 23.34 18.65 -13.07
N PRO A 131 24.38 17.87 -13.52
CA PRO A 131 24.25 16.38 -13.74
C PRO A 131 25.49 15.40 -13.95
N ARG A 132 25.30 14.13 -14.47
CA ARG A 132 26.35 13.16 -14.99
C ARG A 132 26.00 11.76 -15.70
N ASP A 133 26.53 11.48 -16.92
CA ASP A 133 26.64 10.21 -17.76
C ASP A 133 25.41 9.31 -18.20
N ILE A 134 25.45 8.63 -19.36
CA ILE A 134 24.33 7.89 -20.03
C ILE A 134 24.17 6.39 -19.70
N GLU A 135 25.24 5.68 -19.35
CA GLU A 135 25.20 4.20 -19.28
C GLU A 135 24.35 3.66 -18.12
N GLU A 136 24.07 4.49 -17.11
CA GLU A 136 23.27 4.13 -15.93
C GLU A 136 21.76 3.97 -16.26
N PHE A 137 21.28 4.50 -17.38
CA PHE A 137 19.85 4.60 -17.70
C PHE A 137 19.25 3.43 -18.49
N ARG A 138 20.07 2.52 -19.00
CA ARG A 138 19.60 1.43 -19.89
C ARG A 138 18.60 0.50 -19.21
N GLY A 139 18.72 0.29 -17.89
CA GLY A 139 17.82 -0.53 -17.08
C GLY A 139 16.42 0.08 -16.99
N CYS A 140 16.33 1.28 -16.42
CA CYS A 140 15.08 2.02 -16.25
C CYS A 140 14.35 2.24 -17.59
N ASN A 141 15.11 2.55 -18.66
CA ASN A 141 14.59 2.65 -20.03
C ASN A 141 13.90 1.36 -20.52
N ALA A 142 14.40 0.18 -20.14
CA ALA A 142 13.77 -1.10 -20.48
C ALA A 142 12.57 -1.40 -19.59
N HIS A 143 12.64 -1.09 -18.29
CA HIS A 143 11.56 -1.28 -17.33
C HIS A 143 10.34 -0.42 -17.69
N LEU A 144 10.50 0.89 -17.87
CA LEU A 144 9.41 1.84 -18.16
C LEU A 144 8.68 1.57 -19.49
N GLN A 145 9.30 0.83 -20.43
CA GLN A 145 8.68 0.41 -21.70
C GLN A 145 7.95 -0.94 -21.62
N THR A 146 8.12 -1.71 -20.54
CA THR A 146 7.63 -3.10 -20.46
C THR A 146 6.84 -3.44 -19.20
N ALA A 147 6.96 -2.63 -18.13
CA ALA A 147 6.19 -2.80 -16.90
C ALA A 147 4.69 -2.52 -17.15
N PRO A 148 3.77 -3.46 -16.82
CA PRO A 148 2.33 -3.32 -17.11
C PRO A 148 1.64 -2.14 -16.42
N ASP A 149 2.22 -1.67 -15.32
CA ASP A 149 1.80 -0.56 -14.46
C ASP A 149 2.49 0.78 -14.82
N SER A 150 3.47 0.78 -15.73
CA SER A 150 4.12 2.01 -16.19
C SER A 150 3.12 2.98 -16.84
N LEU A 151 3.16 4.25 -16.42
CA LEU A 151 2.36 5.32 -17.00
C LEU A 151 2.65 5.52 -18.51
N PHE A 152 3.86 5.15 -18.97
CA PHE A 152 4.27 5.21 -20.37
C PHE A 152 3.78 4.02 -21.22
N VAL A 153 3.42 2.91 -20.58
CA VAL A 153 2.77 1.75 -21.23
C VAL A 153 1.25 1.92 -21.23
N THR A 154 0.68 2.45 -20.15
CA THR A 154 -0.78 2.59 -19.96
C THR A 154 -1.41 3.82 -20.62
N LYS A 155 -0.60 4.83 -20.99
CA LYS A 155 -1.05 6.07 -21.66
C LYS A 155 -0.16 6.39 -22.88
N SER A 156 -0.75 6.70 -24.02
CA SER A 156 -0.04 7.35 -25.14
C SER A 156 -0.01 8.86 -24.94
N ILE A 157 1.16 9.49 -25.07
CA ILE A 157 1.43 10.89 -24.71
C ILE A 157 2.28 11.54 -25.81
N CYS A 158 1.85 12.71 -26.27
CA CYS A 158 2.63 13.61 -27.12
C CYS A 158 2.38 15.07 -26.70
N SER A 159 3.41 15.84 -26.34
CA SER A 159 3.29 17.26 -25.97
C SER A 159 4.35 18.14 -26.65
N LEU A 160 4.02 19.41 -26.86
CA LEU A 160 4.87 20.40 -27.52
C LEU A 160 4.61 21.78 -26.92
N GLN A 161 5.68 22.53 -26.61
CA GLN A 161 5.57 23.91 -26.15
C GLN A 161 5.22 24.83 -27.32
N THR A 162 4.32 25.80 -27.10
CA THR A 162 4.05 26.90 -28.03
C THR A 162 4.73 28.17 -27.53
N ALA A 163 4.71 29.24 -28.33
CA ALA A 163 5.29 30.53 -27.93
C ALA A 163 4.57 31.18 -26.73
N ASP A 164 3.35 30.74 -26.43
CA ASP A 164 2.41 31.31 -25.47
C ASP A 164 1.79 30.26 -24.52
N GLY A 165 2.31 29.03 -24.48
CA GLY A 165 1.53 27.91 -23.94
C GLY A 165 2.14 26.53 -24.17
N VAL A 166 1.29 25.50 -24.01
CA VAL A 166 1.61 24.10 -24.30
C VAL A 166 0.42 23.41 -24.95
N ARG A 167 0.69 22.46 -25.86
CA ARG A 167 -0.32 21.51 -26.34
C ARG A 167 0.09 20.08 -26.00
N ALA A 168 -0.89 19.26 -25.64
CA ALA A 168 -0.70 17.86 -25.28
C ALA A 168 -1.84 17.00 -25.86
N LEU A 169 -1.49 15.90 -26.50
CA LEU A 169 -2.39 14.84 -26.92
C LEU A 169 -2.12 13.61 -26.05
N VAL A 170 -3.11 13.20 -25.25
CA VAL A 170 -3.02 12.03 -24.36
C VAL A 170 -4.17 11.08 -24.69
N GLY A 171 -3.87 9.90 -25.24
CA GLY A 171 -4.87 9.04 -25.87
C GLY A 171 -5.63 9.80 -26.97
N TRP A 172 -6.94 9.99 -26.75
CA TRP A 172 -7.84 10.77 -27.62
C TRP A 172 -7.97 12.26 -27.24
N LYS A 173 -7.45 12.67 -26.07
CA LYS A 173 -7.64 14.01 -25.51
C LYS A 173 -6.55 14.96 -25.99
N LEU A 174 -6.89 15.84 -26.93
CA LEU A 174 -6.12 17.04 -27.23
C LEU A 174 -6.44 18.12 -26.20
N THR A 175 -5.40 18.69 -25.59
CA THR A 175 -5.46 19.83 -24.68
C THR A 175 -4.54 20.91 -25.23
N GLU A 176 -5.02 22.15 -25.33
CA GLU A 176 -4.23 23.32 -25.70
C GLU A 176 -4.39 24.37 -24.59
N MET A 177 -3.28 24.70 -23.94
CA MET A 177 -3.22 25.61 -22.81
C MET A 177 -2.42 26.86 -23.23
N LYS A 178 -2.99 28.04 -23.05
CA LYS A 178 -2.29 29.34 -23.21
C LYS A 178 -2.02 29.95 -21.85
N TYR A 179 -0.76 30.20 -21.55
CA TYR A 179 -0.34 30.78 -20.29
C TYR A 179 -0.74 32.26 -20.20
N ASN A 180 -1.17 32.71 -19.02
CA ASN A 180 -1.49 34.11 -18.73
C ASN A 180 -2.50 34.76 -19.70
N TYR A 181 -3.54 34.02 -20.09
CA TYR A 181 -4.58 34.52 -21.01
C TYR A 181 -5.30 35.77 -20.49
N ARG A 182 -5.57 35.82 -19.16
CA ARG A 182 -6.02 37.01 -18.41
C ARG A 182 -5.59 36.90 -16.96
N ASP A 183 -5.09 37.97 -16.36
CA ASP A 183 -4.92 38.14 -14.90
C ASP A 183 -4.46 36.88 -14.14
N ASN A 184 -3.29 36.34 -14.52
CA ASN A 184 -2.69 35.14 -13.90
C ASN A 184 -3.51 33.83 -14.05
N MET A 185 -4.48 33.80 -14.98
CA MET A 185 -5.24 32.61 -15.38
C MET A 185 -4.82 32.13 -16.77
N ASP A 186 -4.65 30.81 -16.88
CA ASP A 186 -4.37 30.12 -18.14
C ASP A 186 -5.68 29.72 -18.84
N LEU A 187 -5.74 29.87 -20.16
CA LEU A 187 -6.86 29.37 -20.95
C LEU A 187 -6.59 27.92 -21.36
N VAL A 188 -7.46 27.00 -20.95
CA VAL A 188 -7.34 25.57 -21.27
C VAL A 188 -8.49 25.13 -22.18
N GLU A 189 -8.18 24.81 -23.42
CA GLU A 189 -9.12 24.23 -24.39
C GLU A 189 -8.90 22.71 -24.46
N ILE A 190 -9.98 21.93 -24.33
CA ILE A 190 -9.95 20.46 -24.36
C ILE A 190 -10.86 19.96 -25.48
N ARG A 191 -10.34 19.07 -26.32
CA ARG A 191 -11.08 18.38 -27.38
C ARG A 191 -10.77 16.88 -27.37
N ILE A 192 -11.80 16.06 -27.44
CA ILE A 192 -11.66 14.62 -27.74
C ILE A 192 -11.69 14.44 -29.25
N LEU A 193 -10.71 13.70 -29.78
CA LEU A 193 -10.56 13.39 -31.20
C LEU A 193 -11.17 12.03 -31.55
N ALA A 194 -11.65 11.87 -32.78
CA ALA A 194 -11.92 10.54 -33.34
C ALA A 194 -10.62 9.84 -33.79
N ASP A 195 -10.64 8.52 -33.95
CA ASP A 195 -9.46 7.72 -34.33
C ASP A 195 -8.82 8.23 -35.64
N GLU A 196 -9.64 8.62 -36.62
CA GLU A 196 -9.20 9.12 -37.92
C GLU A 196 -8.58 10.52 -37.86
N GLU A 197 -8.84 11.29 -36.79
CA GLU A 197 -8.31 12.64 -36.62
C GLU A 197 -6.91 12.67 -35.98
N ILE A 198 -6.47 11.57 -35.35
CA ILE A 198 -5.26 11.55 -34.52
C ILE A 198 -3.99 11.70 -35.34
N GLU A 199 -3.79 10.88 -36.38
CA GLU A 199 -2.58 10.98 -37.23
C GLU A 199 -2.51 12.32 -37.98
N LYS A 200 -3.67 12.84 -38.40
CA LYS A 200 -3.78 14.20 -38.95
C LYS A 200 -3.38 15.26 -37.92
N THR A 201 -3.85 15.14 -36.68
CA THR A 201 -3.53 16.08 -35.60
C THR A 201 -2.05 16.04 -35.21
N LEU A 202 -1.45 14.85 -35.13
CA LEU A 202 -0.01 14.68 -34.92
C LEU A 202 0.80 15.40 -36.01
N LYS A 203 0.38 15.29 -37.27
CA LYS A 203 1.03 15.98 -38.38
C LYS A 203 0.83 17.50 -38.37
N GLU A 204 -0.39 17.98 -38.16
CA GLU A 204 -0.73 19.40 -38.25
C GLU A 204 -0.34 20.22 -37.01
N LYS A 205 -0.49 19.66 -35.80
CA LYS A 205 -0.23 20.37 -34.54
C LYS A 205 1.11 20.04 -33.87
N PHE A 206 1.69 18.87 -34.16
CA PHE A 206 2.95 18.41 -33.55
C PHE A 206 4.08 18.15 -34.57
N ASN A 207 3.81 18.31 -35.88
CA ASN A 207 4.76 18.05 -36.98
C ASN A 207 5.32 16.61 -37.02
N ILE A 208 4.59 15.64 -36.45
CA ILE A 208 4.95 14.22 -36.41
C ILE A 208 4.30 13.47 -37.57
N THR A 209 5.05 12.59 -38.23
CA THR A 209 4.52 11.57 -39.15
C THR A 209 4.97 10.21 -38.64
N LEU A 210 4.07 9.22 -38.59
CA LEU A 210 4.33 7.88 -38.08
C LEU A 210 4.56 6.90 -39.25
N ASP A 211 5.52 6.00 -39.10
CA ASP A 211 5.84 4.97 -40.11
C ASP A 211 4.89 3.74 -40.03
N LYS A 212 4.08 3.66 -38.97
CA LYS A 212 3.16 2.56 -38.66
C LYS A 212 1.84 3.11 -38.12
N LYS A 213 0.75 2.37 -38.33
CA LYS A 213 -0.58 2.70 -37.80
C LYS A 213 -0.53 2.84 -36.27
N PHE A 214 -1.05 3.94 -35.76
CA PHE A 214 -1.17 4.19 -34.33
C PHE A 214 -2.42 3.54 -33.73
N VAL A 215 -2.34 3.07 -32.48
CA VAL A 215 -3.48 2.67 -31.65
C VAL A 215 -3.40 3.46 -30.35
N PRO A 216 -4.36 4.36 -30.05
CA PRO A 216 -4.32 5.13 -28.81
C PRO A 216 -4.64 4.24 -27.62
N HIS A 217 -3.89 4.40 -26.53
CA HIS A 217 -4.14 3.69 -25.26
C HIS A 217 -4.41 4.68 -24.12
N MET A 218 -5.46 4.38 -23.36
CA MET A 218 -5.80 4.98 -22.07
C MET A 218 -6.59 3.92 -21.28
N ALA A 219 -6.29 3.74 -19.99
CA ALA A 219 -6.94 2.72 -19.15
C ALA A 219 -8.47 2.89 -19.00
N VAL A 220 -9.00 4.05 -19.36
CA VAL A 220 -10.43 4.31 -19.50
C VAL A 220 -10.68 4.92 -20.88
N ARG A 221 -11.47 4.24 -21.72
CA ARG A 221 -12.06 4.88 -22.90
C ARG A 221 -13.19 5.80 -22.40
N PRO A 222 -13.16 7.12 -22.64
CA PRO A 222 -14.33 7.95 -22.39
C PRO A 222 -15.50 7.36 -23.18
N SER A 223 -16.61 7.04 -22.52
CA SER A 223 -17.76 6.46 -23.19
C SER A 223 -18.33 7.47 -24.19
N HIS A 224 -18.11 7.23 -25.49
CA HIS A 224 -18.74 8.03 -26.54
C HIS A 224 -20.26 7.90 -26.43
N THR A 225 -20.94 9.01 -26.19
CA THR A 225 -22.26 9.26 -26.76
C THR A 225 -22.06 10.17 -27.97
N CYS A 226 -22.24 9.63 -29.18
CA CYS A 226 -22.10 10.38 -30.41
C CYS A 226 -23.17 11.47 -30.53
N ALA A 227 -22.79 12.64 -31.05
CA ALA A 227 -23.73 13.64 -31.55
C ALA A 227 -23.94 13.46 -33.06
N ASN A 228 -25.16 13.78 -33.54
CA ASN A 228 -25.68 13.65 -34.91
C ASN A 228 -25.97 12.18 -35.32
N SER A 229 -27.19 11.74 -35.64
CA SER A 229 -28.42 12.42 -36.08
C SER A 229 -29.68 11.83 -35.37
N PRO A 230 -30.91 12.36 -35.54
CA PRO A 230 -31.92 12.32 -34.49
C PRO A 230 -32.63 10.96 -34.34
N CYS A 231 -32.59 10.42 -33.13
CA CYS A 231 -33.65 9.56 -32.60
C CYS A 231 -33.80 9.83 -31.09
N GLU A 232 -35.03 9.78 -30.59
CA GLU A 232 -35.38 10.18 -29.23
C GLU A 232 -34.89 9.19 -28.16
N TYR A 233 -34.95 9.62 -26.89
CA TYR A 233 -34.61 8.85 -25.67
C TYR A 233 -33.11 8.66 -25.36
N LEU A 234 -32.52 9.70 -24.77
CA LEU A 234 -32.03 9.63 -23.38
C LEU A 234 -31.85 11.06 -22.84
N ARG A 235 -32.81 11.54 -22.03
CA ARG A 235 -32.65 12.78 -21.27
C ARG A 235 -31.59 12.54 -20.20
N THR A 236 -30.61 13.43 -20.08
CA THR A 236 -29.85 13.60 -18.83
C THR A 236 -30.82 14.07 -17.74
N SER A 237 -31.35 13.13 -16.97
CA SER A 237 -32.35 13.42 -15.93
C SER A 237 -31.69 14.08 -14.73
N LYS A 238 -32.04 15.36 -14.50
CA LYS A 238 -31.79 16.08 -13.26
C LYS A 238 -32.14 15.21 -12.04
N MET A 239 -31.42 15.42 -10.93
CA MET A 239 -31.79 14.84 -9.65
C MET A 239 -33.25 15.15 -9.31
N ASN A 240 -33.93 14.18 -8.71
CA ASN A 240 -35.36 14.21 -8.46
C ASN A 240 -35.64 13.71 -7.04
N ILE A 241 -36.31 14.53 -6.23
CA ILE A 241 -36.67 14.18 -4.85
C ILE A 241 -37.60 12.95 -4.78
N GLN A 242 -38.38 12.67 -5.83
CA GLN A 242 -39.25 11.48 -5.90
C GLN A 242 -38.45 10.19 -6.16
N GLU A 243 -37.33 10.24 -6.90
CA GLU A 243 -36.39 9.11 -7.02
C GLU A 243 -35.72 8.83 -5.66
N TYR A 244 -35.35 9.87 -4.91
CA TYR A 244 -34.83 9.74 -3.54
C TYR A 244 -35.87 9.13 -2.59
N PHE A 245 -37.12 9.61 -2.61
CA PHE A 245 -38.21 9.01 -1.83
C PHE A 245 -38.46 7.55 -2.20
N GLY A 246 -38.40 7.19 -3.48
CA GLY A 246 -38.41 5.80 -3.93
C GLY A 246 -37.23 4.98 -3.38
N ARG A 247 -36.02 5.56 -3.31
CA ARG A 247 -34.83 4.91 -2.74
C ARG A 247 -34.94 4.63 -1.24
N ILE A 248 -35.60 5.50 -0.47
CA ILE A 248 -35.80 5.33 0.98
C ILE A 248 -37.19 4.75 1.33
N SER A 249 -37.97 4.34 0.32
CA SER A 249 -39.35 3.80 0.47
C SER A 249 -40.30 4.74 1.24
N TYR A 250 -40.15 6.05 1.09
CA TYR A 250 -40.96 7.05 1.80
C TYR A 250 -42.14 7.52 0.93
N ASN A 251 -43.36 7.14 1.32
CA ASN A 251 -44.58 7.39 0.54
C ASN A 251 -45.59 8.30 1.25
N LYS A 252 -45.17 9.05 2.28
CA LYS A 252 -46.05 9.90 3.10
C LYS A 252 -46.08 11.35 2.58
N PRO A 253 -47.09 12.16 2.96
CA PRO A 253 -47.09 13.60 2.72
C PRO A 253 -45.84 14.27 3.31
N HIS A 254 -45.30 15.26 2.58
CA HIS A 254 -44.04 15.95 2.89
C HIS A 254 -44.12 17.43 2.50
N LYS A 255 -45.32 18.04 2.59
CA LYS A 255 -45.55 19.44 2.19
C LYS A 255 -45.07 20.45 3.22
N ASP A 256 -44.99 20.03 4.48
CA ASP A 256 -44.70 20.88 5.62
C ASP A 256 -43.32 20.51 6.18
N ALA A 257 -42.45 21.52 6.36
CA ALA A 257 -41.10 21.36 6.88
C ALA A 257 -41.11 21.24 8.42
N ASP A 258 -41.76 20.19 8.93
CA ASP A 258 -41.97 19.95 10.36
C ASP A 258 -41.11 18.80 10.92
N LEU A 259 -41.04 18.71 12.26
CA LEU A 259 -40.23 17.70 12.95
C LEU A 259 -40.72 16.25 12.72
N GLN A 260 -42.02 16.04 12.47
CA GLN A 260 -42.60 14.72 12.24
C GLN A 260 -42.20 14.21 10.84
N THR A 261 -42.27 15.07 9.83
CA THR A 261 -41.83 14.81 8.46
C THR A 261 -40.31 14.58 8.42
N LEU A 262 -39.52 15.44 9.07
CA LEU A 262 -38.06 15.26 9.18
C LEU A 262 -37.71 13.91 9.82
N THR A 263 -38.32 13.59 10.97
CA THR A 263 -38.08 12.34 11.69
C THR A 263 -38.41 11.12 10.82
N ALA A 264 -39.55 11.14 10.12
CA ALA A 264 -39.96 10.03 9.27
C ALA A 264 -39.04 9.85 8.06
N ILE A 265 -38.63 10.93 7.39
CA ILE A 265 -37.67 10.86 6.28
C ILE A 265 -36.30 10.35 6.76
N PHE A 266 -35.82 10.85 7.90
CA PHE A 266 -34.56 10.44 8.50
C PHE A 266 -34.54 8.95 8.86
N GLN A 267 -35.60 8.44 9.48
CA GLN A 267 -35.75 7.01 9.80
C GLN A 267 -35.75 6.13 8.55
N HIS A 268 -36.51 6.53 7.52
CA HIS A 268 -36.51 5.85 6.23
C HIS A 268 -35.14 5.88 5.54
N HIS A 269 -34.38 6.98 5.67
CA HIS A 269 -33.01 7.07 5.15
C HIS A 269 -32.09 6.04 5.82
N ILE A 270 -31.94 6.08 7.15
CA ILE A 270 -31.00 5.20 7.90
C ILE A 270 -31.38 3.71 7.87
N GLN A 271 -32.64 3.40 7.56
CA GLN A 271 -33.14 2.03 7.40
C GLN A 271 -33.02 1.47 5.98
N THR A 272 -32.70 2.30 4.98
CA THR A 272 -32.61 1.85 3.58
C THR A 272 -31.27 2.18 2.91
N ILE A 273 -30.55 3.21 3.34
CA ILE A 273 -29.24 3.61 2.83
C ILE A 273 -28.18 3.17 3.85
N PRO A 274 -27.31 2.19 3.53
CA PRO A 274 -26.24 1.78 4.41
C PRO A 274 -25.17 2.88 4.59
N PHE A 275 -24.61 2.97 5.80
CA PHE A 275 -23.30 3.59 5.98
C PHE A 275 -22.23 2.58 5.54
N GLU A 276 -21.46 2.90 4.50
CA GLU A 276 -20.48 1.98 3.90
C GLU A 276 -19.32 2.69 3.20
N ASN A 277 -18.15 2.04 3.17
CA ASN A 277 -16.94 2.51 2.49
C ASN A 277 -16.44 1.51 1.44
N LEU A 278 -17.29 0.60 0.95
CA LEU A 278 -16.89 -0.56 0.15
C LEU A 278 -16.23 -0.17 -1.17
N SER A 279 -16.53 1.02 -1.71
CA SER A 279 -15.88 1.57 -2.89
C SER A 279 -14.34 1.60 -2.75
N MET A 280 -13.82 2.04 -1.60
CA MET A 280 -12.37 2.05 -1.31
C MET A 280 -11.75 0.65 -1.42
N HIS A 281 -12.51 -0.36 -0.97
CA HIS A 281 -12.12 -1.77 -0.92
C HIS A 281 -12.44 -2.55 -2.21
N SER A 282 -12.99 -1.86 -3.21
CA SER A 282 -13.34 -2.34 -4.55
C SER A 282 -12.61 -1.57 -5.66
N GLY A 283 -11.62 -0.74 -5.32
CA GLY A 283 -10.86 0.07 -6.28
C GLY A 283 -11.68 1.20 -6.93
N GLU A 284 -12.80 1.59 -6.32
CA GLU A 284 -13.64 2.72 -6.75
C GLU A 284 -13.29 3.96 -5.91
N ALA A 285 -13.04 5.11 -6.54
CA ALA A 285 -12.90 6.37 -5.84
C ALA A 285 -14.27 6.88 -5.32
N ILE A 286 -14.25 7.58 -4.19
CA ILE A 286 -15.39 8.31 -3.63
C ILE A 286 -15.29 9.78 -4.07
N GLU A 287 -16.25 10.19 -4.90
CA GLU A 287 -16.43 11.56 -5.39
C GLU A 287 -17.45 12.28 -4.49
N LEU A 288 -17.14 13.48 -4.00
CA LEU A 288 -18.07 14.28 -3.18
C LEU A 288 -19.05 15.13 -3.99
N ASP A 289 -18.96 15.13 -5.33
CA ASP A 289 -19.96 15.85 -6.11
C ASP A 289 -21.34 15.22 -5.90
N LEU A 290 -22.33 16.08 -5.76
CA LEU A 290 -23.68 15.67 -5.39
C LEU A 290 -24.33 14.77 -6.46
N GLN A 291 -23.93 14.89 -7.72
CA GLN A 291 -24.54 14.16 -8.82
C GLN A 291 -24.04 12.71 -8.89
N SER A 292 -22.74 12.45 -8.70
CA SER A 292 -22.18 11.10 -8.51
C SER A 292 -22.66 10.48 -7.20
N THR A 293 -22.64 11.22 -6.09
CA THR A 293 -23.21 10.80 -4.79
C THR A 293 -24.66 10.32 -4.95
N TYR A 294 -25.50 11.12 -5.61
CA TYR A 294 -26.89 10.77 -5.92
C TYR A 294 -26.99 9.55 -6.84
N ASN A 295 -26.20 9.47 -7.91
CA ASN A 295 -26.22 8.33 -8.83
C ASN A 295 -25.83 7.03 -8.12
N LYS A 296 -24.80 7.03 -7.28
CA LYS A 296 -24.35 5.90 -6.46
C LYS A 296 -25.44 5.46 -5.48
N ILE A 297 -25.88 6.36 -4.60
CA ILE A 297 -26.80 5.99 -3.52
C ILE A 297 -28.22 5.74 -4.06
N VAL A 298 -28.78 6.65 -4.86
CA VAL A 298 -30.19 6.59 -5.30
C VAL A 298 -30.38 5.60 -6.45
N ARG A 299 -29.58 5.72 -7.52
CA ARG A 299 -29.80 4.95 -8.76
C ARG A 299 -29.13 3.58 -8.74
N LYS A 300 -27.87 3.47 -8.31
CA LYS A 300 -27.17 2.18 -8.11
C LYS A 300 -27.55 1.48 -6.78
N LYS A 301 -28.41 2.10 -5.96
CA LYS A 301 -28.87 1.57 -4.65
C LYS A 301 -27.76 1.27 -3.63
N ARG A 302 -26.58 1.87 -3.78
CA ARG A 302 -25.46 1.74 -2.83
C ARG A 302 -25.75 2.49 -1.52
N GLY A 303 -24.81 2.43 -0.58
CA GLY A 303 -24.69 3.36 0.52
C GLY A 303 -23.61 4.41 0.24
N GLY A 304 -23.06 4.97 1.32
CA GLY A 304 -21.83 5.76 1.30
C GLY A 304 -21.34 6.07 2.71
N TRP A 305 -20.21 6.73 2.84
CA TRP A 305 -19.72 7.19 4.14
C TRP A 305 -20.31 8.56 4.50
N CYS A 306 -19.94 9.14 5.66
CA CYS A 306 -20.60 10.34 6.19
C CYS A 306 -20.62 11.52 5.20
N LEU A 307 -19.52 11.75 4.48
CA LEU A 307 -19.40 12.83 3.49
C LEU A 307 -20.36 12.66 2.30
N GLU A 308 -20.80 11.44 2.00
CA GLU A 308 -21.74 11.14 0.91
C GLU A 308 -23.19 11.18 1.42
N ILE A 309 -23.51 10.41 2.46
CA ILE A 309 -24.92 10.19 2.85
C ILE A 309 -25.53 11.37 3.60
N ASN A 310 -24.74 12.11 4.39
CA ASN A 310 -25.19 13.38 4.97
C ASN A 310 -25.25 14.49 3.92
N HIS A 311 -24.41 14.48 2.88
CA HIS A 311 -24.52 15.43 1.76
C HIS A 311 -25.77 15.19 0.91
N LEU A 312 -26.13 13.92 0.64
CA LEU A 312 -27.40 13.56 0.00
C LEU A 312 -28.61 13.98 0.86
N LEU A 313 -28.55 13.73 2.16
CA LEU A 313 -29.62 14.12 3.09
C LEU A 313 -29.76 15.65 3.19
N PHE A 314 -28.64 16.38 3.20
CA PHE A 314 -28.60 17.85 3.17
C PHE A 314 -29.37 18.39 1.95
N TRP A 315 -29.02 17.93 0.75
CA TRP A 315 -29.74 18.30 -0.48
C TRP A 315 -31.24 17.97 -0.38
N ALA A 316 -31.58 16.74 0.04
CA ALA A 316 -32.98 16.31 0.14
C ALA A 316 -33.80 17.17 1.11
N LEU A 317 -33.20 17.68 2.19
CA LEU A 317 -33.86 18.57 3.14
C LEU A 317 -33.94 20.02 2.63
N GLN A 318 -32.95 20.50 1.87
CA GLN A 318 -33.05 21.80 1.19
C GLN A 318 -34.19 21.83 0.16
N GLU A 319 -34.34 20.77 -0.66
CA GLU A 319 -35.46 20.63 -1.63
C GLU A 319 -36.84 20.60 -0.93
N LEU A 320 -36.88 20.20 0.34
CA LEU A 320 -38.11 20.19 1.16
C LEU A 320 -38.31 21.48 1.97
N GLY A 321 -37.45 22.48 1.79
CA GLY A 321 -37.59 23.79 2.40
C GLY A 321 -37.17 23.88 3.87
N TYR A 322 -36.40 22.92 4.38
CA TYR A 322 -35.80 23.03 5.72
C TYR A 322 -34.65 24.04 5.71
N GLU A 323 -34.55 24.86 6.76
CA GLU A 323 -33.32 25.60 7.06
C GLU A 323 -32.29 24.60 7.59
N VAL A 324 -31.32 24.22 6.75
CA VAL A 324 -30.31 23.20 7.06
C VAL A 324 -28.91 23.68 6.67
N CYS A 325 -27.90 23.34 7.48
CA CYS A 325 -26.49 23.55 7.16
C CYS A 325 -25.61 22.35 7.55
N ILE A 326 -24.47 22.19 6.86
CA ILE A 326 -23.44 21.19 7.19
C ILE A 326 -22.57 21.74 8.32
N LEU A 327 -22.24 20.88 9.29
CA LEU A 327 -21.26 21.10 10.35
C LEU A 327 -20.12 20.07 10.23
N GLY A 328 -18.93 20.43 10.71
CA GLY A 328 -17.77 19.53 10.79
C GLY A 328 -17.54 19.04 12.23
N ALA A 329 -17.16 17.77 12.37
CA ALA A 329 -16.91 17.11 13.64
C ALA A 329 -15.59 16.32 13.69
N ASN A 330 -15.02 16.20 14.88
CA ASN A 330 -13.91 15.31 15.20
C ASN A 330 -14.45 14.06 15.91
N SER A 331 -14.19 12.88 15.36
CA SER A 331 -14.62 11.60 15.96
C SER A 331 -13.81 11.26 17.21
N TYR A 332 -14.41 10.52 18.14
CA TYR A 332 -13.70 9.99 19.32
C TYR A 332 -13.09 8.62 19.02
N GLU A 333 -11.76 8.52 19.18
CA GLU A 333 -10.99 7.29 19.04
C GLU A 333 -10.73 6.68 20.44
N PRO A 334 -11.32 5.52 20.78
CA PRO A 334 -11.15 4.88 22.07
C PRO A 334 -9.73 4.41 22.37
N ALA A 335 -8.98 3.96 21.35
CA ALA A 335 -7.60 3.48 21.53
C ALA A 335 -6.72 4.61 22.09
N GLU A 336 -6.80 5.78 21.46
CA GLU A 336 -6.09 7.02 21.85
C GLU A 336 -6.76 7.76 23.02
N LYS A 337 -7.95 7.32 23.46
CA LYS A 337 -8.79 7.94 24.50
C LYS A 337 -9.04 9.45 24.24
N GLY A 338 -9.14 9.83 22.98
CA GLY A 338 -9.17 11.23 22.54
C GLY A 338 -10.06 11.47 21.32
N TYR A 339 -10.33 12.75 21.02
CA TYR A 339 -10.93 13.15 19.75
C TYR A 339 -9.83 13.36 18.70
N THR A 340 -10.14 13.12 17.43
CA THR A 340 -9.19 13.42 16.34
C THR A 340 -8.77 14.90 16.37
N ALA A 341 -7.51 15.17 16.01
CA ALA A 341 -7.01 16.53 15.88
C ALA A 341 -7.75 17.27 14.76
N GLU A 342 -7.75 16.68 13.57
CA GLU A 342 -8.45 17.19 12.39
C GLU A 342 -9.91 16.74 12.33
N ILE A 343 -10.72 17.54 11.63
CA ILE A 343 -12.12 17.25 11.35
C ILE A 343 -12.18 16.05 10.40
N ASN A 344 -12.94 15.01 10.75
CA ASN A 344 -13.02 13.77 9.98
C ASN A 344 -14.46 13.27 9.73
N HIS A 345 -15.46 14.04 10.17
CA HIS A 345 -16.87 13.67 10.08
C HIS A 345 -17.73 14.91 9.77
N ILE A 346 -18.86 14.71 9.09
CA ILE A 346 -19.89 15.75 8.91
C ILE A 346 -21.22 15.32 9.49
N LEU A 347 -21.97 16.29 9.99
CA LEU A 347 -23.36 16.18 10.43
C LEU A 347 -24.14 17.41 9.97
N LEU A 348 -25.47 17.39 10.11
CA LEU A 348 -26.31 18.52 9.71
C LEU A 348 -26.99 19.14 10.93
N LYS A 349 -27.12 20.47 10.91
CA LYS A 349 -28.01 21.22 11.80
C LYS A 349 -29.26 21.61 11.00
N VAL A 350 -30.44 21.34 11.55
CA VAL A 350 -31.73 21.79 11.00
C VAL A 350 -32.40 22.75 11.99
N VAL A 351 -32.99 23.82 11.49
CA VAL A 351 -33.82 24.75 12.27
C VAL A 351 -35.30 24.58 11.87
N ILE A 352 -36.16 24.38 12.87
CA ILE A 352 -37.61 24.21 12.69
C ILE A 352 -38.32 25.14 13.67
N GLN A 353 -39.04 26.14 13.16
CA GLN A 353 -39.79 27.12 13.98
C GLN A 353 -38.95 27.84 15.05
N GLY A 354 -37.63 27.96 14.83
CA GLY A 354 -36.67 28.57 15.76
C GLY A 354 -35.89 27.56 16.61
N ASP A 355 -36.40 26.34 16.80
CA ASP A 355 -35.68 25.27 17.50
C ASP A 355 -34.59 24.66 16.61
N SER A 356 -33.40 24.47 17.18
CA SER A 356 -32.27 23.83 16.49
C SER A 356 -32.17 22.34 16.84
N TYR A 357 -32.01 21.52 15.81
CA TYR A 357 -31.78 20.07 15.91
C TYR A 357 -30.50 19.71 15.17
N ILE A 358 -29.83 18.64 15.60
CA ILE A 358 -28.78 17.97 14.85
C ILE A 358 -29.31 16.62 14.36
N ILE A 359 -28.94 16.29 13.12
CA ILE A 359 -29.18 15.01 12.48
C ILE A 359 -27.88 14.53 11.84
N ASP A 360 -27.69 13.22 11.87
CA ASP A 360 -26.52 12.57 11.30
C ASP A 360 -26.92 11.14 10.92
N ALA A 361 -26.99 10.84 9.62
CA ALA A 361 -27.20 9.49 9.10
C ALA A 361 -25.88 8.71 8.92
N GLY A 362 -24.75 9.41 9.08
CA GLY A 362 -23.41 9.08 8.60
C GLY A 362 -22.48 8.42 9.59
N PHE A 363 -22.88 8.18 10.85
CA PHE A 363 -21.98 7.54 11.84
C PHE A 363 -22.19 6.01 11.93
N GLY A 364 -23.42 5.53 11.71
CA GLY A 364 -23.71 4.11 11.55
C GLY A 364 -23.58 3.24 12.83
N GLY A 365 -23.68 1.93 12.61
CA GLY A 365 -23.55 0.90 13.65
C GLY A 365 -24.46 1.09 14.87
N ALA A 366 -23.92 0.78 16.06
CA ALA A 366 -24.62 0.91 17.35
C ALA A 366 -24.78 2.36 17.84
N TYR A 367 -24.20 3.33 17.14
CA TYR A 367 -24.08 4.72 17.58
C TYR A 367 -25.01 5.67 16.80
N GLN A 368 -25.63 5.15 15.73
CA GLN A 368 -26.59 5.85 14.91
C GLN A 368 -27.82 6.32 15.71
N MET A 369 -28.13 7.61 15.65
CA MET A 369 -29.39 8.17 16.16
C MET A 369 -30.56 7.80 15.23
N TRP A 370 -31.76 7.65 15.77
CA TRP A 370 -33.00 7.31 15.04
C TRP A 370 -34.00 8.47 14.98
N HIS A 371 -33.75 9.55 15.71
CA HIS A 371 -34.55 10.77 15.70
C HIS A 371 -33.61 11.98 15.76
N PRO A 372 -34.00 13.14 15.20
CA PRO A 372 -33.27 14.39 15.40
C PRO A 372 -33.06 14.68 16.88
N LEU A 373 -31.85 15.04 17.26
CA LEU A 373 -31.52 15.43 18.63
C LEU A 373 -31.65 16.95 18.74
N MET A 374 -32.44 17.40 19.70
CA MET A 374 -32.60 18.82 20.00
C MET A 374 -31.30 19.37 20.60
N LEU A 375 -30.84 20.52 20.13
CA LEU A 375 -29.56 21.15 20.50
C LEU A 375 -29.66 21.83 21.88
N ILE A 376 -29.72 21.03 22.95
CA ILE A 376 -29.79 21.48 24.34
C ILE A 376 -28.72 20.74 25.16
N SER A 377 -27.83 21.51 25.80
CA SER A 377 -26.76 20.99 26.66
C SER A 377 -27.34 20.30 27.90
N GLY A 378 -26.81 19.14 28.26
CA GLY A 378 -27.20 18.36 29.45
C GLY A 378 -28.57 17.68 29.37
N LYS A 379 -29.24 17.68 28.20
CA LYS A 379 -30.56 17.06 28.04
C LYS A 379 -30.44 15.60 27.60
N ASP A 380 -30.93 14.69 28.44
CA ASP A 380 -31.17 13.29 28.08
C ASP A 380 -32.20 13.18 26.95
N GLN A 381 -31.86 12.46 25.88
CA GLN A 381 -32.77 12.22 24.75
C GLN A 381 -32.88 10.71 24.50
N PRO A 382 -33.83 10.01 25.17
CA PRO A 382 -34.02 8.57 25.03
C PRO A 382 -34.53 8.18 23.64
N GLN A 383 -33.85 7.22 23.01
CA GLN A 383 -34.24 6.62 21.73
C GLN A 383 -34.16 5.08 21.81
N VAL A 384 -34.59 4.39 20.74
CA VAL A 384 -34.48 2.91 20.67
C VAL A 384 -33.02 2.43 20.78
N PRO A 385 -32.02 3.02 20.08
CA PRO A 385 -30.61 2.61 20.23
C PRO A 385 -30.03 2.82 21.63
N GLY A 386 -30.51 3.80 22.39
CA GLY A 386 -29.97 4.20 23.70
C GLY A 386 -30.38 5.63 24.05
N ILE A 387 -29.82 6.17 25.12
CA ILE A 387 -30.02 7.58 25.51
C ILE A 387 -28.85 8.40 24.95
N PHE A 388 -29.16 9.46 24.21
CA PHE A 388 -28.16 10.36 23.62
C PHE A 388 -28.15 11.68 24.35
N HIS A 389 -26.97 12.15 24.73
CA HIS A 389 -26.78 13.42 25.44
C HIS A 389 -25.93 14.33 24.56
N LEU A 390 -26.24 15.62 24.61
CA LEU A 390 -25.40 16.67 24.04
C LEU A 390 -24.86 17.49 25.19
N MET A 391 -23.54 17.66 25.25
CA MET A 391 -22.89 18.54 26.21
C MET A 391 -22.27 19.71 25.44
N GLU A 392 -22.35 20.91 25.99
CA GLU A 392 -21.71 22.12 25.46
C GLU A 392 -20.70 22.63 26.48
N ASP A 393 -19.49 22.93 26.00
CA ASP A 393 -18.38 23.50 26.78
C ASP A 393 -17.55 24.40 25.84
N ASP A 394 -17.36 25.67 26.23
CA ASP A 394 -16.65 26.72 25.48
C ASP A 394 -16.94 26.77 23.96
N GLY A 395 -18.22 26.73 23.58
CA GLY A 395 -18.69 26.77 22.19
C GLY A 395 -18.51 25.45 21.41
N THR A 396 -17.95 24.42 22.05
CA THR A 396 -17.79 23.07 21.51
C THR A 396 -18.89 22.16 22.03
N TRP A 397 -19.53 21.44 21.10
CA TRP A 397 -20.58 20.47 21.41
C TRP A 397 -20.06 19.04 21.32
N TYR A 398 -20.50 18.19 22.23
CA TYR A 398 -20.08 16.80 22.36
C TYR A 398 -21.30 15.89 22.28
N LEU A 399 -21.29 14.93 21.37
CA LEU A 399 -22.31 13.88 21.32
C LEU A 399 -21.82 12.64 22.09
N GLU A 400 -22.62 12.23 23.06
CA GLU A 400 -22.39 11.03 23.86
C GLU A 400 -23.64 10.13 23.86
N LYS A 401 -23.44 8.82 24.07
CA LYS A 401 -24.51 7.82 24.17
C LYS A 401 -24.30 6.93 25.40
N VAL A 402 -25.33 6.79 26.23
CA VAL A 402 -25.38 5.79 27.30
C VAL A 402 -25.62 4.40 26.68
N LYS A 403 -24.72 3.45 26.93
CA LYS A 403 -24.82 2.07 26.46
C LYS A 403 -25.73 1.22 27.38
N ARG A 404 -26.44 0.27 26.75
CA ARG A 404 -27.04 -0.88 27.43
C ARG A 404 -26.05 -2.03 27.52
N LYS A 405 -26.37 -3.03 28.34
CA LYS A 405 -25.61 -4.28 28.39
C LYS A 405 -25.76 -5.04 27.06
N HIS A 406 -24.72 -5.75 26.66
CA HIS A 406 -24.80 -6.67 25.52
C HIS A 406 -24.94 -8.11 26.00
N TYR A 407 -25.84 -8.88 25.38
CA TYR A 407 -25.88 -10.34 25.50
C TYR A 407 -25.36 -10.96 24.21
N ILE A 408 -24.29 -11.74 24.32
CA ILE A 408 -23.66 -12.47 23.22
C ILE A 408 -23.93 -13.97 23.46
N PRO A 409 -24.76 -14.65 22.63
CA PRO A 409 -25.04 -16.08 22.80
C PRO A 409 -23.79 -16.95 22.63
N GLU A 410 -23.77 -18.12 23.29
CA GLU A 410 -22.58 -19.00 23.30
C GLU A 410 -22.14 -19.51 21.92
N HIS A 411 -23.04 -19.56 20.95
CA HIS A 411 -22.77 -19.97 19.57
C HIS A 411 -22.22 -18.84 18.69
N SER A 412 -22.19 -17.59 19.17
CA SER A 412 -21.55 -16.47 18.48
C SER A 412 -20.05 -16.46 18.77
N ASN A 413 -19.26 -15.99 17.80
CA ASN A 413 -17.81 -15.96 17.94
C ASN A 413 -17.40 -14.93 19.03
N LYS A 414 -16.67 -15.38 20.08
CA LYS A 414 -16.52 -14.64 21.36
C LYS A 414 -15.48 -13.53 21.36
N ASP A 415 -14.87 -13.20 20.23
CA ASP A 415 -13.74 -12.26 20.10
C ASP A 415 -14.10 -10.75 20.27
N ILE A 416 -15.15 -10.40 21.03
CA ILE A 416 -15.39 -9.00 21.44
C ILE A 416 -14.81 -8.81 22.85
N PRO A 417 -13.83 -7.90 23.06
CA PRO A 417 -13.11 -7.80 24.33
C PRO A 417 -13.94 -7.40 25.56
N ASP A 418 -15.17 -6.91 25.40
CA ASP A 418 -15.93 -6.39 26.53
C ASP A 418 -17.46 -6.34 26.29
N THR A 419 -18.23 -6.76 27.30
CA THR A 419 -19.68 -6.48 27.37
C THR A 419 -19.89 -5.25 28.25
N PRO A 420 -20.29 -4.09 27.70
CA PRO A 420 -20.37 -2.85 28.48
C PRO A 420 -21.35 -2.98 29.65
N GLU A 421 -20.96 -2.46 30.81
CA GLU A 421 -21.88 -2.31 31.94
C GLU A 421 -23.00 -1.30 31.62
N LEU A 422 -24.13 -1.45 32.31
CA LEU A 422 -25.26 -0.54 32.14
C LEU A 422 -24.88 0.84 32.67
N GLY A 423 -25.10 1.88 31.86
CA GLY A 423 -24.70 3.24 32.21
C GLY A 423 -23.34 3.67 31.64
N ASN A 424 -22.57 2.76 31.02
CA ASN A 424 -21.31 3.11 30.38
C ASN A 424 -21.53 4.14 29.25
N ILE A 425 -21.01 5.35 29.46
CA ILE A 425 -21.07 6.44 28.47
C ILE A 425 -20.06 6.17 27.36
N ARG A 426 -20.51 6.32 26.11
CA ARG A 426 -19.65 6.33 24.93
C ARG A 426 -19.66 7.70 24.28
N LYS A 427 -18.49 8.33 24.27
CA LYS A 427 -18.16 9.47 23.41
C LYS A 427 -18.23 9.06 21.94
N ILE A 428 -18.87 9.90 21.12
CA ILE A 428 -19.07 9.65 19.68
C ILE A 428 -18.22 10.64 18.87
N TYR A 429 -18.53 11.94 18.96
CA TYR A 429 -17.76 13.01 18.32
C TYR A 429 -17.94 14.35 19.05
N ARG A 430 -17.07 15.32 18.74
CA ARG A 430 -17.24 16.73 19.10
C ARG A 430 -17.37 17.59 17.84
N PHE A 431 -18.05 18.72 17.92
CA PHE A 431 -18.30 19.62 16.79
C PHE A 431 -18.48 21.07 17.26
N THR A 432 -18.47 22.01 16.30
CA THR A 432 -18.85 23.41 16.55
C THR A 432 -20.04 23.78 15.68
N LEU A 433 -20.79 24.82 16.05
CA LEU A 433 -21.94 25.30 15.26
C LEU A 433 -21.54 26.16 14.04
N LYS A 434 -20.24 26.19 13.67
CA LYS A 434 -19.75 26.90 12.49
C LYS A 434 -20.21 26.18 11.21
N PRO A 435 -21.03 26.81 10.36
CA PRO A 435 -21.43 26.22 9.08
C PRO A 435 -20.23 25.94 8.17
N ARG A 436 -20.36 24.89 7.36
CA ARG A 436 -19.35 24.41 6.41
C ARG A 436 -19.97 24.23 5.03
N HIS A 437 -19.12 24.23 4.00
CA HIS A 437 -19.49 23.77 2.66
C HIS A 437 -18.96 22.35 2.42
N ILE A 438 -19.56 21.57 1.53
CA ILE A 438 -19.02 20.23 1.21
C ILE A 438 -17.60 20.32 0.61
N ASP A 439 -17.30 21.42 -0.07
CA ASP A 439 -15.97 21.65 -0.65
C ASP A 439 -14.86 21.84 0.38
N ASP A 440 -15.20 22.20 1.63
CA ASP A 440 -14.24 22.25 2.75
C ASP A 440 -13.62 20.86 3.04
N PHE A 441 -14.18 19.78 2.48
CA PHE A 441 -13.82 18.40 2.75
C PHE A 441 -13.21 17.66 1.55
N GLN A 442 -12.93 18.30 0.41
CA GLN A 442 -12.40 17.61 -0.79
C GLN A 442 -11.00 17.03 -0.55
N GLU A 443 -10.08 17.82 0.02
CA GLU A 443 -8.72 17.38 0.36
C GLU A 443 -8.75 16.27 1.43
N LEU A 444 -9.59 16.44 2.44
CA LEU A 444 -9.83 15.42 3.47
C LEU A 444 -10.39 14.12 2.86
N ASN A 445 -11.32 14.21 1.92
CA ASN A 445 -11.91 13.05 1.23
C ASN A 445 -10.86 12.28 0.42
N ALA A 446 -9.93 12.99 -0.25
CA ALA A 446 -8.80 12.36 -0.92
C ALA A 446 -7.86 11.71 0.11
N TYR A 447 -7.46 12.43 1.16
CA TYR A 447 -6.55 11.93 2.20
C TYR A 447 -7.12 10.70 2.94
N LEU A 448 -8.38 10.75 3.40
CA LEU A 448 -9.02 9.63 4.11
C LEU A 448 -9.17 8.39 3.22
N GLN A 449 -9.23 8.55 1.90
CA GLN A 449 -9.29 7.41 0.99
C GLN A 449 -7.95 6.68 0.81
N VAL A 450 -6.81 7.29 1.15
CA VAL A 450 -5.47 6.69 0.93
C VAL A 450 -4.64 6.56 2.20
N SER A 451 -4.95 7.31 3.26
CA SER A 451 -4.19 7.32 4.51
C SER A 451 -4.17 5.93 5.14
N PRO A 452 -2.99 5.29 5.31
CA PRO A 452 -2.89 3.94 5.84
C PRO A 452 -3.34 3.88 7.31
N ASP A 453 -3.35 5.01 8.01
CA ASP A 453 -3.79 5.09 9.40
C ASP A 453 -5.30 5.23 9.60
N ASN A 454 -6.05 5.61 8.56
CA ASN A 454 -7.49 5.75 8.65
C ASN A 454 -8.18 4.41 8.93
N ILE A 455 -9.06 4.37 9.92
CA ILE A 455 -9.88 3.20 10.24
C ILE A 455 -10.72 2.71 9.05
N LEU A 456 -11.10 3.62 8.13
CA LEU A 456 -11.86 3.29 6.91
C LEU A 456 -10.97 2.70 5.80
N GLN A 457 -9.64 2.81 5.88
CA GLN A 457 -8.71 1.98 5.11
C GLN A 457 -8.40 0.66 5.84
N LYS A 458 -8.24 0.69 7.15
CA LYS A 458 -8.02 -0.51 7.98
C LYS A 458 -9.24 -1.46 8.03
N LYS A 459 -10.45 -1.03 7.65
CA LYS A 459 -11.68 -1.84 7.73
C LYS A 459 -12.65 -1.54 6.58
N SER A 460 -13.06 -2.58 5.84
CA SER A 460 -14.21 -2.54 4.94
C SER A 460 -15.49 -2.71 5.76
N ILE A 461 -16.32 -1.67 5.83
CA ILE A 461 -17.48 -1.54 6.72
C ILE A 461 -18.73 -1.35 5.87
N CYS A 462 -19.81 -2.05 6.25
CA CYS A 462 -21.17 -1.74 5.82
C CYS A 462 -22.12 -1.92 7.00
N THR A 463 -22.91 -0.90 7.34
CA THR A 463 -23.91 -0.96 8.42
C THR A 463 -25.25 -0.38 8.00
N LEU A 464 -26.35 -0.97 8.47
CA LEU A 464 -27.71 -0.58 8.12
C LEU A 464 -28.62 -0.72 9.35
N GLN A 465 -29.41 0.31 9.67
CA GLN A 465 -30.37 0.21 10.77
C GLN A 465 -31.57 -0.66 10.34
N THR A 466 -32.15 -1.39 11.29
CA THR A 466 -33.40 -2.13 11.08
C THR A 466 -34.52 -1.49 11.91
N THR A 467 -35.73 -2.03 11.85
CA THR A 467 -36.85 -1.57 12.68
C THR A 467 -36.69 -1.88 14.17
N SER A 468 -35.71 -2.71 14.56
CA SER A 468 -35.50 -3.16 15.94
C SER A 468 -34.02 -3.24 16.36
N GLY A 469 -33.08 -2.74 15.54
CA GLY A 469 -31.68 -3.07 15.68
C GLY A 469 -30.79 -2.48 14.59
N PHE A 470 -29.64 -3.10 14.34
CA PHE A 470 -28.83 -2.84 13.14
C PHE A 470 -28.08 -4.09 12.69
N LEU A 471 -27.74 -4.12 11.40
CA LEU A 471 -26.83 -5.08 10.81
C LEU A 471 -25.49 -4.39 10.53
N ALA A 472 -24.39 -5.10 10.75
CA ALA A 472 -23.05 -4.65 10.36
C ALA A 472 -22.25 -5.78 9.74
N LEU A 473 -21.43 -5.44 8.75
CA LEU A 473 -20.44 -6.30 8.13
C LEU A 473 -19.10 -5.55 8.16
N VAL A 474 -18.11 -6.12 8.84
CA VAL A 474 -16.76 -5.54 9.00
C VAL A 474 -15.74 -6.59 8.59
N GLY A 475 -15.21 -6.43 7.36
CA GLY A 475 -14.55 -7.50 6.61
C GLY A 475 -15.40 -8.77 6.62
N TRP A 476 -14.84 -9.86 7.13
CA TRP A 476 -15.54 -11.15 7.28
C TRP A 476 -16.46 -11.27 8.50
N THR A 477 -16.57 -10.27 9.36
CA THR A 477 -17.40 -10.36 10.58
C THR A 477 -18.77 -9.73 10.36
N PHE A 478 -19.81 -10.56 10.33
CA PHE A 478 -21.21 -10.11 10.30
C PHE A 478 -21.79 -10.07 11.71
N THR A 479 -22.51 -9.00 12.02
CA THR A 479 -23.18 -8.76 13.31
C THR A 479 -24.64 -8.39 13.08
N ASP A 480 -25.55 -9.09 13.76
CA ASP A 480 -26.98 -8.74 13.88
C ASP A 480 -27.26 -8.37 15.34
N MET A 481 -27.43 -7.07 15.61
CA MET A 481 -27.78 -6.55 16.93
C MET A 481 -29.26 -6.17 16.99
N LYS A 482 -29.96 -6.62 18.04
CA LYS A 482 -31.35 -6.23 18.35
C LYS A 482 -31.37 -5.40 19.64
N TYR A 483 -31.84 -4.17 19.53
CA TYR A 483 -31.99 -3.27 20.66
C TYR A 483 -33.13 -3.73 21.57
N LYS A 484 -32.97 -3.53 22.89
CA LYS A 484 -33.98 -3.88 23.91
C LYS A 484 -34.49 -5.32 23.81
N TYR A 485 -33.58 -6.28 23.62
CA TYR A 485 -33.90 -7.71 23.71
C TYR A 485 -34.43 -8.08 25.11
N MET A 486 -33.88 -7.43 26.14
CA MET A 486 -34.53 -7.18 27.43
C MET A 486 -34.46 -5.69 27.73
N GLU A 487 -35.15 -5.22 28.76
CA GLU A 487 -35.33 -3.78 29.07
C GLU A 487 -34.02 -2.96 29.02
N ASP A 488 -32.96 -3.47 29.64
CA ASP A 488 -31.61 -2.87 29.73
C ASP A 488 -30.53 -3.61 28.92
N MET A 489 -30.92 -4.45 27.95
CA MET A 489 -30.00 -5.38 27.29
C MET A 489 -30.28 -5.54 25.80
N ASP A 490 -29.24 -5.32 24.99
CA ASP A 490 -29.25 -5.53 23.54
C ASP A 490 -28.67 -6.93 23.22
N LEU A 491 -29.30 -7.68 22.31
CA LEU A 491 -28.81 -8.99 21.83
C LEU A 491 -27.85 -8.78 20.67
N VAL A 492 -26.69 -9.44 20.69
CA VAL A 492 -25.65 -9.32 19.66
C VAL A 492 -25.28 -10.72 19.14
N ASN A 493 -25.63 -11.03 17.89
CA ASN A 493 -25.23 -12.26 17.22
C ASN A 493 -24.05 -11.97 16.29
N ILE A 494 -23.01 -12.81 16.30
CA ILE A 494 -21.76 -12.57 15.57
C ILE A 494 -21.36 -13.84 14.80
N THR A 495 -21.20 -13.69 13.48
CA THR A 495 -20.82 -14.76 12.57
C THR A 495 -19.57 -14.35 11.78
N THR A 496 -18.60 -15.26 11.64
CA THR A 496 -17.47 -15.10 10.72
C THR A 496 -17.81 -15.76 9.39
N LEU A 497 -17.61 -15.05 8.29
CA LEU A 497 -17.99 -15.42 6.93
C LEU A 497 -16.76 -15.78 6.08
N THR A 498 -16.99 -16.56 5.03
CA THR A 498 -16.06 -16.71 3.88
C THR A 498 -16.24 -15.58 2.85
N ASP A 499 -15.30 -15.45 1.89
CA ASP A 499 -15.39 -14.46 0.81
C ASP A 499 -16.72 -14.55 0.02
N GLU A 500 -17.17 -15.76 -0.30
CA GLU A 500 -18.43 -16.00 -1.02
C GLU A 500 -19.66 -15.58 -0.18
N GLU A 501 -19.60 -15.81 1.12
CA GLU A 501 -20.66 -15.41 2.06
C GLU A 501 -20.69 -13.91 2.30
N VAL A 502 -19.56 -13.19 2.19
CA VAL A 502 -19.49 -11.72 2.27
C VAL A 502 -20.31 -11.08 1.14
N GLU A 503 -20.06 -11.44 -0.12
CA GLU A 503 -20.79 -10.90 -1.27
C GLU A 503 -22.28 -11.24 -1.21
N LYS A 504 -22.61 -12.49 -0.83
CA LYS A 504 -24.00 -12.92 -0.62
C LYS A 504 -24.67 -12.11 0.50
N THR A 505 -23.98 -11.85 1.59
CA THR A 505 -24.52 -11.09 2.73
C THR A 505 -24.76 -9.63 2.36
N LEU A 506 -23.86 -8.98 1.61
CA LEU A 506 -24.08 -7.64 1.07
C LEU A 506 -25.37 -7.54 0.25
N LYS A 507 -25.61 -8.52 -0.61
CA LYS A 507 -26.84 -8.60 -1.41
C LYS A 507 -28.09 -8.89 -0.56
N ASP A 508 -28.06 -9.96 0.22
CA ASP A 508 -29.25 -10.49 0.92
C ASP A 508 -29.65 -9.65 2.16
N LYS A 509 -28.70 -8.92 2.77
CA LYS A 509 -28.91 -8.16 4.02
C LYS A 509 -28.84 -6.64 3.86
N PHE A 510 -28.01 -6.15 2.95
CA PHE A 510 -27.79 -4.72 2.74
C PHE A 510 -28.34 -4.20 1.40
N ASN A 511 -28.85 -5.11 0.54
CA ASN A 511 -29.30 -4.80 -0.83
C ASN A 511 -28.21 -4.10 -1.68
N ILE A 512 -26.94 -4.42 -1.39
CA ILE A 512 -25.77 -3.93 -2.14
C ILE A 512 -25.37 -4.96 -3.19
N VAL A 513 -25.13 -4.48 -4.41
CA VAL A 513 -24.40 -5.20 -5.46
C VAL A 513 -23.23 -4.30 -5.86
N LEU A 514 -22.02 -4.87 -5.91
CA LEU A 514 -20.79 -4.16 -6.27
C LEU A 514 -20.49 -4.39 -7.75
N GLU A 515 -19.88 -3.40 -8.40
CA GLU A 515 -19.49 -3.49 -9.82
C GLU A 515 -18.10 -4.14 -9.96
N ASN A 516 -17.21 -3.86 -9.01
CA ASN A 516 -15.90 -4.50 -8.87
C ASN A 516 -15.89 -5.50 -7.71
N LYS A 517 -14.98 -6.50 -7.78
CA LYS A 517 -14.77 -7.45 -6.67
C LYS A 517 -14.34 -6.71 -5.40
N LEU A 518 -14.95 -7.06 -4.27
CA LEU A 518 -14.52 -6.58 -2.95
C LEU A 518 -13.26 -7.32 -2.49
N VAL A 519 -12.32 -6.59 -1.91
CA VAL A 519 -11.27 -7.15 -1.06
C VAL A 519 -11.68 -6.82 0.38
N PRO A 520 -12.26 -7.76 1.15
CA PRO A 520 -12.66 -7.48 2.51
C PRO A 520 -11.42 -7.18 3.36
N VAL A 521 -11.51 -6.17 4.22
CA VAL A 521 -10.45 -5.80 5.17
C VAL A 521 -11.07 -5.70 6.56
N ASN A 522 -10.46 -6.33 7.54
CA ASN A 522 -10.76 -6.07 8.95
C ASN A 522 -9.49 -6.28 9.76
N VAL A 523 -8.66 -5.24 9.77
CA VAL A 523 -7.49 -5.13 10.63
C VAL A 523 -7.96 -5.22 12.08
N ARG A 524 -7.81 -6.43 12.64
CA ARG A 524 -7.86 -6.67 14.08
C ARG A 524 -6.46 -6.37 14.62
N GLU A 525 -6.38 -5.48 15.61
CA GLU A 525 -5.14 -5.10 16.28
C GLU A 525 -4.31 -6.33 16.69
N MET A 526 -2.99 -6.15 16.69
CA MET A 526 -2.03 -7.19 17.05
C MET A 526 -1.95 -7.29 18.58
N ASN A 527 -2.07 -8.50 19.13
CA ASN A 527 -2.09 -8.76 20.56
C ASN A 527 -0.87 -9.60 20.98
N LEU A 528 -0.16 -9.17 22.02
CA LEU A 528 0.95 -9.93 22.60
C LEU A 528 0.49 -11.28 23.17
N GLU A 529 -0.72 -11.39 23.71
CA GLU A 529 -1.28 -12.64 24.23
C GLU A 529 -1.50 -13.69 23.13
N GLU A 530 -2.01 -13.27 21.96
CA GLU A 530 -2.11 -14.14 20.77
C GLU A 530 -0.72 -14.64 20.33
N TYR A 531 0.31 -13.78 20.37
CA TYR A 531 1.69 -14.16 20.08
C TYR A 531 2.27 -15.14 21.13
N PHE A 532 2.02 -14.92 22.42
CA PHE A 532 2.46 -15.86 23.46
C PHE A 532 1.73 -17.19 23.37
N ALA A 533 0.44 -17.20 23.04
CA ALA A 533 -0.32 -18.40 22.72
C ALA A 533 0.23 -19.14 21.48
N ARG A 534 0.67 -18.40 20.44
CA ARG A 534 1.32 -18.94 19.23
C ARG A 534 2.68 -19.58 19.52
N THR A 535 3.47 -18.99 20.40
CA THR A 535 4.82 -19.45 20.75
C THR A 535 4.86 -20.43 21.91
N GLY A 536 3.76 -20.55 22.66
CA GLY A 536 3.65 -21.39 23.85
C GLY A 536 4.32 -20.80 25.09
N TYR A 537 4.79 -19.54 25.03
CA TYR A 537 5.41 -18.85 26.16
C TYR A 537 4.38 -18.58 27.27
N LYS A 538 4.77 -18.88 28.52
CA LYS A 538 3.92 -18.73 29.73
C LYS A 538 4.69 -18.11 30.91
N GLY A 539 5.86 -17.51 30.64
CA GLY A 539 6.66 -16.83 31.67
C GLY A 539 6.10 -15.44 32.01
N SER A 540 6.71 -14.77 32.99
CA SER A 540 6.35 -13.39 33.33
C SER A 540 6.96 -12.42 32.32
N THR A 541 6.15 -11.45 31.89
CA THR A 541 6.55 -10.35 30.99
C THR A 541 6.90 -9.06 31.74
N GLU A 542 6.88 -9.07 33.08
CA GLU A 542 7.06 -7.87 33.91
C GLU A 542 8.49 -7.30 33.90
N LYS A 543 9.49 -8.11 33.53
CA LYS A 543 10.91 -7.73 33.57
C LYS A 543 11.53 -7.69 32.16
N GLN A 544 12.29 -6.62 31.91
CA GLN A 544 13.07 -6.45 30.69
C GLN A 544 14.51 -6.97 30.85
N ASP A 545 14.66 -8.18 31.41
CA ASP A 545 15.95 -8.80 31.71
C ASP A 545 16.40 -9.83 30.65
N LEU A 546 17.69 -10.22 30.71
CA LEU A 546 18.26 -11.15 29.74
C LEU A 546 17.64 -12.57 29.83
N GLU A 547 17.14 -12.97 31.01
CA GLU A 547 16.49 -14.26 31.22
C GLU A 547 15.15 -14.29 30.48
N THR A 548 14.30 -13.29 30.70
CA THR A 548 13.01 -13.11 30.01
C THR A 548 13.19 -13.00 28.50
N LEU A 549 14.16 -12.22 28.02
CA LEU A 549 14.51 -12.13 26.60
C LEU A 549 14.90 -13.49 26.02
N THR A 550 15.74 -14.25 26.74
CA THR A 550 16.23 -15.56 26.28
C THR A 550 15.10 -16.58 26.19
N ASP A 551 14.20 -16.60 27.17
CA ASP A 551 13.07 -17.54 27.16
C ASP A 551 12.06 -17.22 26.05
N ILE A 552 11.70 -15.96 25.85
CA ILE A 552 10.80 -15.55 24.75
C ILE A 552 11.44 -15.90 23.40
N PHE A 553 12.73 -15.60 23.23
CA PHE A 553 13.48 -15.93 22.02
C PHE A 553 13.51 -17.45 21.74
N GLN A 554 13.76 -18.27 22.77
CA GLN A 554 13.74 -19.73 22.63
C GLN A 554 12.36 -20.30 22.29
N HIS A 555 11.29 -19.76 22.87
CA HIS A 555 9.92 -20.16 22.51
C HIS A 555 9.60 -19.77 21.06
N HIS A 556 10.02 -18.58 20.62
CA HIS A 556 9.85 -18.13 19.23
C HIS A 556 10.52 -19.09 18.23
N ILE A 557 11.83 -19.35 18.34
CA ILE A 557 12.57 -20.19 17.37
C ILE A 557 12.16 -21.67 17.36
N ARG A 558 11.49 -22.15 18.43
CA ARG A 558 10.94 -23.51 18.53
C ARG A 558 9.49 -23.61 18.05
N ALA A 559 8.78 -22.50 17.90
CA ALA A 559 7.38 -22.47 17.49
C ALA A 559 7.16 -21.88 16.10
N VAL A 560 7.95 -20.89 15.68
CA VAL A 560 7.83 -20.16 14.42
C VAL A 560 8.92 -20.63 13.45
N PRO A 561 8.57 -21.28 12.33
CA PRO A 561 9.57 -21.70 11.35
C PRO A 561 10.25 -20.53 10.64
N PHE A 562 11.53 -20.73 10.29
CA PHE A 562 12.16 -19.99 9.19
C PHE A 562 11.74 -20.65 7.87
N GLU A 563 10.95 -19.97 7.05
CA GLU A 563 10.37 -20.54 5.83
C GLU A 563 10.12 -19.50 4.72
N ASN A 564 10.12 -19.95 3.47
CA ASN A 564 9.80 -19.14 2.29
C ASN A 564 8.71 -19.76 1.41
N LEU A 565 7.88 -20.65 1.96
CA LEU A 565 6.92 -21.48 1.22
C LEU A 565 5.88 -20.65 0.48
N SER A 566 5.58 -19.43 0.96
CA SER A 566 4.72 -18.47 0.27
C SER A 566 5.13 -18.24 -1.19
N ILE A 567 6.42 -18.08 -1.48
CA ILE A 567 6.94 -17.91 -2.86
C ILE A 567 6.54 -19.12 -3.71
N HIS A 568 6.68 -20.31 -3.15
CA HIS A 568 6.44 -21.62 -3.79
C HIS A 568 4.97 -22.02 -3.81
N CYS A 569 4.09 -21.23 -3.19
CA CYS A 569 2.64 -21.29 -3.25
C CYS A 569 2.03 -20.18 -4.15
N GLY A 570 2.87 -19.36 -4.79
CA GLY A 570 2.42 -18.19 -5.58
C GLY A 570 1.82 -17.07 -4.73
N GLU A 571 2.21 -16.97 -3.46
CA GLU A 571 1.87 -15.90 -2.53
C GLU A 571 2.99 -14.85 -2.52
N LYS A 572 2.65 -13.55 -2.50
CA LYS A 572 3.62 -12.46 -2.34
C LYS A 572 3.95 -12.27 -0.86
N ILE A 573 5.23 -12.18 -0.52
CA ILE A 573 5.69 -11.75 0.81
C ILE A 573 5.68 -10.22 0.85
N THR A 574 5.12 -9.66 1.92
CA THR A 574 5.02 -8.21 2.19
C THR A 574 5.64 -7.87 3.53
N LEU A 575 6.24 -6.69 3.65
CA LEU A 575 6.88 -6.22 4.88
C LEU A 575 5.93 -5.49 5.85
N GLU A 576 4.64 -5.40 5.52
CA GLU A 576 3.65 -4.78 6.39
C GLU A 576 3.45 -5.65 7.64
N LEU A 577 3.84 -5.13 8.81
CA LEU A 577 3.95 -5.87 10.08
C LEU A 577 2.67 -6.65 10.42
N GLU A 578 1.50 -6.10 10.11
CA GLU A 578 0.23 -6.76 10.39
C GLU A 578 -0.01 -7.98 9.49
N HIS A 579 0.40 -7.95 8.22
CA HIS A 579 0.35 -9.14 7.36
C HIS A 579 1.29 -10.23 7.90
N VAL A 580 2.48 -9.84 8.34
CA VAL A 580 3.47 -10.73 8.98
C VAL A 580 2.88 -11.36 10.25
N TYR A 581 2.26 -10.56 11.11
CA TYR A 581 1.57 -11.00 12.32
C TYR A 581 0.41 -11.95 11.98
N ASN A 582 -0.47 -11.59 11.05
CA ASN A 582 -1.62 -12.42 10.64
C ASN A 582 -1.16 -13.77 10.08
N LYS A 583 -0.09 -13.79 9.27
CA LYS A 583 0.56 -15.00 8.75
C LYS A 583 1.14 -15.87 9.87
N ILE A 584 2.06 -15.33 10.67
CA ILE A 584 2.81 -16.10 11.67
C ILE A 584 1.93 -16.48 12.87
N VAL A 585 1.19 -15.54 13.44
CA VAL A 585 0.43 -15.71 14.69
C VAL A 585 -0.91 -16.38 14.42
N ARG A 586 -1.78 -15.76 13.62
CA ARG A 586 -3.16 -16.23 13.42
C ARG A 586 -3.25 -17.46 12.52
N ARG A 587 -2.51 -17.48 11.40
CA ARG A 587 -2.47 -18.63 10.46
C ARG A 587 -1.41 -19.69 10.81
N LYS A 588 -0.68 -19.52 11.91
CA LYS A 588 0.37 -20.43 12.43
C LYS A 588 1.52 -20.75 11.44
N ARG A 589 1.76 -19.89 10.44
CA ARG A 589 2.89 -20.03 9.50
C ARG A 589 4.22 -19.65 10.16
N GLY A 590 5.28 -19.66 9.36
CA GLY A 590 6.56 -19.03 9.68
C GLY A 590 6.82 -17.81 8.78
N GLY A 591 8.08 -17.47 8.59
CA GLY A 591 8.51 -16.51 7.57
C GLY A 591 10.02 -16.50 7.38
N TRP A 592 10.55 -15.69 6.47
CA TRP A 592 12.01 -15.49 6.36
C TRP A 592 12.51 -14.43 7.36
N CYS A 593 13.78 -14.03 7.29
CA CYS A 593 14.40 -13.15 8.29
C CYS A 593 13.66 -11.81 8.48
N MET A 594 13.23 -11.17 7.40
CA MET A 594 12.52 -9.89 7.44
C MET A 594 11.15 -10.02 8.13
N GLU A 595 10.52 -11.20 8.10
CA GLU A 595 9.23 -11.45 8.76
C GLU A 595 9.43 -11.85 10.23
N ASN A 596 10.30 -12.85 10.47
CA ASN A 596 10.57 -13.38 11.81
C ASN A 596 11.16 -12.32 12.75
N ASN A 597 12.19 -11.59 12.30
CA ASN A 597 12.90 -10.64 13.15
C ASN A 597 12.14 -9.31 13.28
N GLN A 598 11.31 -8.93 12.30
CA GLN A 598 10.38 -7.80 12.44
C GLN A 598 9.30 -8.10 13.49
N LEU A 599 8.69 -9.28 13.46
CA LEU A 599 7.70 -9.69 14.46
C LEU A 599 8.32 -9.77 15.87
N LEU A 600 9.51 -10.38 15.99
CA LEU A 600 10.24 -10.43 17.26
C LEU A 600 10.58 -9.01 17.77
N GLY A 601 11.03 -8.12 16.89
CA GLY A 601 11.31 -6.72 17.24
C GLY A 601 10.06 -5.98 17.74
N TRP A 602 8.90 -6.20 17.11
CA TRP A 602 7.63 -5.66 17.60
C TRP A 602 7.28 -6.18 19.00
N VAL A 603 7.42 -7.48 19.27
CA VAL A 603 7.17 -8.06 20.59
C VAL A 603 8.09 -7.46 21.65
N LEU A 604 9.40 -7.44 21.39
CA LEU A 604 10.38 -6.94 22.35
C LEU A 604 10.18 -5.44 22.64
N LYS A 605 9.89 -4.64 21.60
CA LYS A 605 9.53 -3.22 21.77
C LYS A 605 8.24 -3.06 22.57
N GLY A 606 7.22 -3.89 22.32
CA GLY A 606 5.96 -3.90 23.07
C GLY A 606 6.11 -4.28 24.54
N LEU A 607 7.15 -5.04 24.88
CA LEU A 607 7.54 -5.38 26.26
C LEU A 607 8.44 -4.33 26.93
N GLY A 608 8.81 -3.26 26.22
CA GLY A 608 9.63 -2.17 26.76
C GLY A 608 11.14 -2.35 26.63
N TYR A 609 11.64 -3.32 25.87
CA TYR A 609 13.08 -3.41 25.57
C TYR A 609 13.53 -2.28 24.63
N ASP A 610 14.73 -1.74 24.85
CA ASP A 610 15.40 -0.87 23.86
C ASP A 610 15.86 -1.74 22.68
N THR A 611 15.24 -1.54 21.52
CA THR A 611 15.43 -2.38 20.32
C THR A 611 15.64 -1.55 19.06
N SER A 612 16.57 -1.99 18.21
CA SER A 612 16.80 -1.41 16.88
C SER A 612 17.08 -2.51 15.85
N PHE A 613 16.50 -2.42 14.65
CA PHE A 613 16.89 -3.30 13.55
C PHE A 613 18.26 -2.92 13.00
N LEU A 614 19.03 -3.91 12.57
CA LEU A 614 20.32 -3.76 11.88
C LEU A 614 20.28 -4.55 10.57
N GLY A 615 21.05 -4.07 9.59
CA GLY A 615 21.16 -4.70 8.28
C GLY A 615 22.44 -5.50 8.11
N ALA A 616 22.29 -6.73 7.62
CA ALA A 616 23.35 -7.71 7.47
C ALA A 616 23.48 -8.27 6.04
N TYR A 617 24.71 -8.63 5.70
CA TYR A 617 25.13 -9.18 4.41
C TYR A 617 25.56 -10.63 4.62
N VAL A 618 24.88 -11.59 3.97
CA VAL A 618 25.10 -13.03 4.21
C VAL A 618 26.35 -13.54 3.48
N PHE A 619 27.10 -14.44 4.11
CA PHE A 619 28.31 -15.02 3.51
C PHE A 619 27.98 -16.18 2.55
N ASN A 620 28.37 -16.04 1.28
CA ASN A 620 28.24 -17.08 0.25
C ASN A 620 29.50 -18.00 0.24
N PRO A 621 29.35 -19.31 0.47
CA PRO A 621 30.49 -20.24 0.49
C PRO A 621 31.16 -20.42 -0.88
N HIS A 622 30.38 -20.44 -1.97
CA HIS A 622 30.89 -20.72 -3.31
C HIS A 622 31.63 -19.52 -3.90
N GLN A 623 31.17 -18.31 -3.62
CA GLN A 623 31.84 -17.07 -3.99
C GLN A 623 32.95 -16.68 -3.00
N ASN A 624 33.00 -17.31 -1.82
CA ASN A 624 33.90 -16.97 -0.71
C ASN A 624 33.85 -15.48 -0.32
N ALA A 625 32.67 -14.88 -0.47
CA ALA A 625 32.41 -13.45 -0.33
C ALA A 625 31.08 -13.23 0.42
N TYR A 626 30.91 -12.05 1.01
CA TYR A 626 29.62 -11.63 1.53
C TYR A 626 28.77 -11.03 0.40
N ALA A 627 27.45 -11.09 0.55
CA ALA A 627 26.51 -10.48 -0.39
C ALA A 627 26.82 -8.99 -0.60
N THR A 628 26.55 -8.48 -1.80
CA THR A 628 26.63 -7.04 -2.11
C THR A 628 25.41 -6.27 -1.63
N LEU A 629 24.27 -6.96 -1.49
CA LEU A 629 23.01 -6.43 -0.97
C LEU A 629 22.82 -6.79 0.51
N MET A 630 22.16 -5.90 1.23
CA MET A 630 21.79 -6.04 2.65
C MET A 630 20.60 -7.00 2.81
N THR A 631 20.83 -8.29 2.58
CA THR A 631 19.76 -9.31 2.42
C THR A 631 19.19 -9.87 3.72
N HIS A 632 19.71 -9.48 4.88
CA HIS A 632 19.33 -10.08 6.18
C HIS A 632 19.07 -9.01 7.24
N LEU A 633 17.93 -9.11 7.92
CA LEU A 633 17.53 -8.21 9.01
C LEU A 633 17.81 -8.91 10.34
N VAL A 634 18.46 -8.24 11.30
CA VAL A 634 18.66 -8.74 12.68
C VAL A 634 18.22 -7.69 13.70
N VAL A 635 17.94 -8.10 14.94
CA VAL A 635 17.53 -7.18 16.02
C VAL A 635 18.67 -7.00 17.00
N LYS A 636 19.02 -5.75 17.32
CA LYS A 636 19.85 -5.40 18.47
C LYS A 636 18.93 -5.04 19.64
N VAL A 637 19.28 -5.51 20.83
CA VAL A 637 18.60 -5.23 22.09
C VAL A 637 19.61 -4.65 23.08
N VAL A 638 19.23 -3.64 23.87
CA VAL A 638 20.05 -3.10 24.96
C VAL A 638 19.39 -3.39 26.31
N ILE A 639 20.16 -3.98 27.24
CA ILE A 639 19.74 -4.29 28.61
C ILE A 639 20.86 -3.83 29.54
N ASP A 640 20.55 -2.98 30.53
CA ASP A 640 21.50 -2.43 31.50
C ASP A 640 22.80 -1.88 30.88
N GLY A 641 22.67 -1.19 29.74
CA GLY A 641 23.79 -0.61 28.98
C GLY A 641 24.61 -1.62 28.15
N LYS A 642 24.27 -2.90 28.17
CA LYS A 642 24.90 -3.95 27.35
C LYS A 642 24.09 -4.21 26.09
N ALA A 643 24.78 -4.28 24.95
CA ALA A 643 24.16 -4.61 23.67
C ALA A 643 24.22 -6.12 23.38
N TYR A 644 23.10 -6.66 22.93
CA TYR A 644 22.93 -8.04 22.46
C TYR A 644 22.36 -8.03 21.05
N VAL A 645 22.64 -9.07 20.27
CA VAL A 645 21.95 -9.36 19.00
C VAL A 645 21.05 -10.57 19.20
N VAL A 646 19.81 -10.47 18.74
CA VAL A 646 18.89 -11.60 18.56
C VAL A 646 18.49 -11.70 17.09
N ASP A 647 18.50 -12.92 16.58
CA ASP A 647 18.20 -13.25 15.19
C ASP A 647 17.49 -14.61 15.18
N ALA A 648 16.17 -14.60 15.01
CA ALA A 648 15.30 -15.77 14.83
C ALA A 648 15.12 -16.14 13.34
N GLY A 649 15.87 -15.48 12.45
CA GLY A 649 15.59 -15.40 11.02
C GLY A 649 16.57 -16.13 10.12
N PHE A 650 17.57 -16.84 10.65
CA PHE A 650 18.58 -17.53 9.83
C PHE A 650 18.28 -19.03 9.64
N GLY A 651 17.76 -19.70 10.67
CA GLY A 651 17.39 -21.11 10.62
C GLY A 651 18.58 -22.11 10.60
N VAL A 652 18.26 -23.38 10.33
CA VAL A 652 19.17 -24.55 10.33
C VAL A 652 20.13 -24.59 11.54
N SER A 653 21.37 -25.10 11.40
CA SER A 653 22.34 -25.10 12.49
C SER A 653 22.98 -23.73 12.78
N TYR A 654 22.72 -22.71 11.96
CA TYR A 654 23.27 -21.36 12.15
C TYR A 654 22.41 -20.49 13.07
N GLN A 655 21.19 -20.94 13.39
CA GLN A 655 20.28 -20.32 14.33
C GLN A 655 20.89 -20.27 15.75
N MET A 656 21.08 -19.07 16.29
CA MET A 656 21.44 -18.90 17.71
C MET A 656 20.24 -19.24 18.61
N TRP A 657 20.50 -19.74 19.82
CA TRP A 657 19.50 -20.13 20.82
C TRP A 657 19.44 -19.18 22.03
N GLN A 658 20.41 -18.28 22.14
CA GLN A 658 20.48 -17.27 23.19
C GLN A 658 20.93 -15.94 22.56
N PRO A 659 20.50 -14.79 23.12
CA PRO A 659 20.99 -13.47 22.71
C PRO A 659 22.51 -13.41 22.77
N MET A 660 23.14 -12.97 21.68
CA MET A 660 24.59 -12.89 21.54
C MET A 660 25.09 -11.54 22.02
N GLU A 661 25.88 -11.50 23.10
CA GLU A 661 26.47 -10.25 23.63
C GLU A 661 27.44 -9.67 22.60
N LEU A 662 27.36 -8.38 22.33
CA LEU A 662 28.10 -7.69 21.27
C LEU A 662 29.54 -7.37 21.69
N VAL A 663 30.34 -8.42 21.96
CA VAL A 663 31.74 -8.33 22.40
C VAL A 663 32.66 -8.97 21.38
N SER A 664 33.57 -8.19 20.80
CA SER A 664 34.53 -8.64 19.79
C SER A 664 35.49 -9.70 20.36
N GLY A 665 35.68 -10.80 19.63
CA GLY A 665 36.54 -11.92 20.00
C GLY A 665 35.95 -12.88 21.04
N LYS A 666 34.82 -12.55 21.69
CA LYS A 666 34.21 -13.40 22.73
C LYS A 666 33.59 -14.65 22.10
N GLU A 667 34.08 -15.81 22.48
CA GLU A 667 33.44 -17.09 22.22
C GLU A 667 32.22 -17.27 23.12
N GLN A 668 31.09 -17.65 22.53
CA GLN A 668 29.79 -17.78 23.18
C GLN A 668 29.24 -19.18 22.88
N PRO A 669 29.54 -20.18 23.73
CA PRO A 669 29.05 -21.54 23.58
C PRO A 669 27.54 -21.63 23.76
N GLN A 670 26.85 -22.25 22.81
CA GLN A 670 25.41 -22.53 22.85
C GLN A 670 25.13 -23.98 22.42
N ALA A 671 23.88 -24.44 22.53
CA ALA A 671 23.52 -25.79 22.10
C ALA A 671 23.84 -26.08 20.62
N PRO A 672 23.64 -25.16 19.65
CA PRO A 672 24.00 -25.39 18.25
C PRO A 672 25.51 -25.46 17.95
N GLY A 673 26.38 -25.01 18.87
CA GLY A 673 27.83 -24.85 18.66
C GLY A 673 28.36 -23.59 19.35
N VAL A 674 29.59 -23.19 19.04
CA VAL A 674 30.19 -21.97 19.59
C VAL A 674 30.08 -20.85 18.57
N PHE A 675 29.45 -19.75 18.94
CA PHE A 675 29.38 -18.55 18.11
C PHE A 675 30.40 -17.52 18.56
N ARG A 676 30.88 -16.68 17.64
CA ARG A 676 31.79 -15.57 17.94
C ARG A 676 31.45 -14.37 17.08
N PHE A 677 31.36 -13.21 17.70
CA PHE A 677 31.41 -11.93 17.01
C PHE A 677 32.85 -11.45 16.93
N THR A 678 33.25 -10.93 15.77
CA THR A 678 34.51 -10.20 15.59
C THR A 678 34.19 -8.83 15.03
N GLU A 679 34.76 -7.77 15.60
CA GLU A 679 34.66 -6.40 15.10
C GLU A 679 35.94 -6.03 14.36
N LYS A 680 35.80 -5.30 13.24
CA LYS A 680 36.91 -4.64 12.54
C LYS A 680 36.40 -3.41 11.78
N ASN A 681 36.96 -2.25 12.11
CA ASN A 681 36.70 -0.97 11.43
C ASN A 681 35.21 -0.57 11.39
N GLY A 682 34.46 -0.80 12.47
CA GLY A 682 33.03 -0.52 12.60
C GLY A 682 32.12 -1.63 12.04
N VAL A 683 32.68 -2.69 11.46
CA VAL A 683 31.94 -3.82 10.89
C VAL A 683 32.06 -5.04 11.80
N TRP A 684 30.91 -5.64 12.11
CA TRP A 684 30.77 -6.84 12.92
C TRP A 684 30.57 -8.07 12.04
N TYR A 685 31.23 -9.17 12.40
CA TYR A 685 31.24 -10.44 11.66
C TYR A 685 30.77 -11.56 12.59
N LEU A 686 29.73 -12.30 12.19
CA LEU A 686 29.32 -13.52 12.89
C LEU A 686 30.04 -14.73 12.30
N GLU A 687 30.71 -15.49 13.18
CA GLU A 687 31.26 -16.80 12.88
C GLU A 687 30.65 -17.86 13.81
N LYS A 688 30.51 -19.08 13.31
CA LYS A 688 30.11 -20.27 14.06
C LYS A 688 31.17 -21.36 13.92
N MET A 689 31.66 -21.87 15.03
CA MET A 689 32.39 -23.14 15.12
C MET A 689 31.38 -24.27 15.34
N ARG A 690 31.31 -25.21 14.38
CA ARG A 690 30.40 -26.36 14.42
C ARG A 690 31.06 -27.59 15.05
N ARG A 691 30.25 -28.56 15.46
CA ARG A 691 30.73 -29.88 15.87
C ARG A 691 30.99 -30.77 14.65
N LYS A 692 31.54 -31.96 14.89
CA LYS A 692 31.58 -33.02 13.87
C LYS A 692 30.15 -33.48 13.56
N GLN A 693 29.87 -33.89 12.33
CA GLN A 693 28.57 -34.47 11.96
C GLN A 693 28.71 -35.98 11.76
N TYR A 694 27.75 -36.74 12.29
CA TYR A 694 27.56 -38.16 11.98
C TYR A 694 26.30 -38.32 11.14
N ILE A 695 26.47 -38.90 9.94
CA ILE A 695 25.39 -39.17 9.00
C ILE A 695 25.23 -40.70 8.94
N PRO A 696 24.14 -41.28 9.50
CA PRO A 696 23.94 -42.73 9.47
C PRO A 696 23.72 -43.24 8.03
N ASN A 697 22.89 -42.52 7.27
CA ASN A 697 22.54 -42.88 5.90
C ASN A 697 23.62 -42.43 4.90
N GLN A 698 24.49 -43.36 4.52
CA GLN A 698 25.68 -43.06 3.71
C GLN A 698 25.40 -42.53 2.30
N SER A 699 24.17 -42.65 1.78
CA SER A 699 23.80 -42.01 0.50
C SER A 699 23.85 -40.48 0.56
N PHE A 700 23.67 -39.90 1.75
CA PHE A 700 23.69 -38.44 1.98
C PHE A 700 25.04 -37.89 2.42
N SER A 701 26.06 -38.72 2.65
CA SER A 701 27.40 -38.29 3.10
C SER A 701 28.12 -37.31 2.14
N ASN A 702 27.63 -37.18 0.90
CA ASN A 702 28.09 -36.22 -0.10
C ASN A 702 27.02 -35.19 -0.54
N SER A 703 25.95 -35.02 0.24
CA SER A 703 24.90 -34.03 -0.03
C SER A 703 25.45 -32.61 -0.15
N ASP A 704 24.91 -31.79 -1.06
CA ASP A 704 25.23 -30.37 -1.18
C ASP A 704 24.70 -29.55 0.01
N LEU A 705 23.81 -30.13 0.81
CA LEU A 705 23.32 -29.54 2.05
C LEU A 705 24.33 -29.65 3.21
N LEU A 706 25.37 -30.48 3.16
CA LEU A 706 26.29 -30.62 4.30
C LEU A 706 27.41 -29.57 4.28
N GLU A 707 27.51 -28.73 5.32
CA GLU A 707 28.70 -27.89 5.52
C GLU A 707 29.90 -28.75 5.97
N LYS A 708 31.06 -28.50 5.35
CA LYS A 708 32.30 -29.27 5.56
C LYS A 708 33.35 -28.49 6.36
N LYS A 709 33.29 -27.16 6.41
CA LYS A 709 34.19 -26.30 7.21
C LYS A 709 33.84 -26.33 8.69
N GLU A 710 34.83 -26.48 9.56
CA GLU A 710 34.65 -26.49 11.02
C GLU A 710 34.31 -25.10 11.57
N CYS A 711 34.91 -24.04 11.02
CA CYS A 711 34.54 -22.65 11.29
C CYS A 711 33.85 -22.05 10.07
N ARG A 712 32.64 -21.52 10.27
CA ARG A 712 31.77 -20.96 9.23
C ARG A 712 31.54 -19.47 9.47
N LYS A 713 31.76 -18.66 8.44
CA LYS A 713 31.30 -17.27 8.36
C LYS A 713 29.81 -17.23 8.03
N VAL A 714 29.02 -16.49 8.79
CA VAL A 714 27.55 -16.47 8.68
C VAL A 714 27.08 -15.20 7.96
N TYR A 715 27.29 -14.02 8.58
CA TYR A 715 26.99 -12.71 7.99
C TYR A 715 27.92 -11.61 8.55
N MET A 716 27.92 -10.44 7.92
CA MET A 716 28.51 -9.21 8.48
C MET A 716 27.46 -8.08 8.56
N PHE A 717 27.63 -7.12 9.46
CA PHE A 717 26.71 -6.00 9.66
C PHE A 717 27.41 -4.77 10.26
N SER A 718 26.82 -3.59 10.14
CA SER A 718 27.18 -2.40 10.91
C SER A 718 26.19 -2.19 12.07
N LEU A 719 26.54 -1.32 13.03
CA LEU A 719 25.63 -0.92 14.11
C LEU A 719 24.70 0.25 13.71
N GLU A 720 24.59 0.52 12.41
CA GLU A 720 23.71 1.56 11.88
C GLU A 720 22.25 1.11 11.99
N PRO A 721 21.38 1.83 12.71
CA PRO A 721 19.97 1.49 12.81
C PRO A 721 19.29 1.50 11.44
N ARG A 722 18.40 0.53 11.23
CA ARG A 722 17.54 0.41 10.04
C ARG A 722 16.06 0.46 10.42
N THR A 723 15.22 0.81 9.46
CA THR A 723 13.79 0.47 9.50
C THR A 723 13.53 -0.78 8.66
N VAL A 724 12.28 -1.24 8.61
CA VAL A 724 11.93 -2.39 7.77
C VAL A 724 11.88 -1.99 6.29
N GLU A 725 11.54 -0.73 6.02
CA GLU A 725 11.43 -0.14 4.69
C GLU A 725 12.78 -0.14 3.94
N ASP A 726 13.90 -0.04 4.66
CA ASP A 726 15.26 -0.20 4.12
C ASP A 726 15.50 -1.56 3.44
N PHE A 727 14.63 -2.55 3.69
CA PHE A 727 14.66 -3.88 3.09
C PHE A 727 13.60 -4.09 2.00
N ARG A 728 12.78 -3.09 1.63
CA ARG A 728 11.67 -3.23 0.68
C ARG A 728 12.14 -3.68 -0.71
N PHE A 729 13.24 -3.12 -1.21
CA PHE A 729 13.89 -3.58 -2.45
C PHE A 729 14.37 -5.02 -2.35
N GLN A 730 15.04 -5.39 -1.25
CA GLN A 730 15.62 -6.71 -1.04
C GLN A 730 14.53 -7.77 -0.87
N CYS A 731 13.40 -7.44 -0.21
CA CYS A 731 12.21 -8.27 -0.17
C CYS A 731 11.68 -8.58 -1.58
N THR A 732 11.51 -7.57 -2.43
CA THR A 732 11.09 -7.76 -3.83
C THR A 732 12.12 -8.56 -4.64
N TYR A 733 13.41 -8.20 -4.55
CA TYR A 733 14.49 -8.87 -5.28
C TYR A 733 14.63 -10.35 -4.86
N LEU A 734 14.63 -10.65 -3.56
CA LEU A 734 14.83 -12.00 -3.04
C LEU A 734 13.67 -12.94 -3.37
N GLN A 735 12.44 -12.45 -3.52
CA GLN A 735 11.29 -13.29 -3.89
C GLN A 735 11.06 -13.42 -5.41
N THR A 736 11.66 -12.56 -6.24
CA THR A 736 11.44 -12.56 -7.70
C THR A 736 12.67 -12.91 -8.53
N SER A 737 13.87 -12.59 -8.06
CA SER A 737 15.10 -12.79 -8.82
C SER A 737 15.33 -14.28 -9.08
N PRO A 738 15.55 -14.70 -10.34
CA PRO A 738 15.91 -16.08 -10.66
C PRO A 738 17.27 -16.46 -10.08
N ASP A 739 18.06 -15.50 -9.58
CA ASP A 739 19.34 -15.74 -8.93
C ASP A 739 19.27 -15.95 -7.42
N SER A 740 18.16 -15.55 -6.80
CA SER A 740 17.94 -15.67 -5.35
C SER A 740 17.99 -17.11 -4.87
N LEU A 741 18.51 -17.31 -3.65
CA LEU A 741 18.38 -18.59 -2.95
C LEU A 741 16.89 -18.94 -2.75
N PHE A 742 16.06 -17.95 -2.43
CA PHE A 742 14.67 -18.17 -2.03
C PHE A 742 13.74 -18.53 -3.20
N THR A 743 14.14 -18.28 -4.44
CA THR A 743 13.47 -18.81 -5.65
C THR A 743 14.04 -20.16 -6.08
N LYS A 744 15.31 -20.44 -5.78
CA LYS A 744 16.02 -21.70 -6.10
C LYS A 744 15.73 -22.86 -5.15
N LYS A 745 15.34 -22.61 -3.90
CA LYS A 745 15.00 -23.64 -2.90
C LYS A 745 13.74 -23.26 -2.11
N SER A 746 12.82 -24.21 -1.97
CA SER A 746 11.71 -24.14 -0.99
C SER A 746 12.20 -24.69 0.35
N ILE A 747 12.19 -23.85 1.38
CA ILE A 747 12.84 -24.07 2.67
C ILE A 747 11.79 -23.90 3.77
N CYS A 748 11.79 -24.81 4.74
CA CYS A 748 11.11 -24.65 6.02
C CYS A 748 11.95 -25.30 7.13
N THR A 749 12.32 -24.55 8.17
CA THR A 749 13.20 -25.01 9.25
C THR A 749 12.68 -24.58 10.61
N LEU A 750 12.79 -25.45 11.61
CA LEU A 750 12.28 -25.22 12.97
C LEU A 750 13.25 -25.83 13.99
N GLN A 751 13.59 -25.08 15.06
CA GLN A 751 14.43 -25.62 16.13
C GLN A 751 13.62 -26.55 17.03
N THR A 752 14.26 -27.59 17.57
CA THR A 752 13.67 -28.49 18.57
C THR A 752 14.21 -28.19 19.97
N THR A 753 13.94 -29.05 20.95
CA THR A 753 14.51 -28.97 22.30
C THR A 753 16.00 -29.31 22.36
N ASP A 754 16.50 -30.02 21.36
CA ASP A 754 17.81 -30.69 21.30
C ASP A 754 18.54 -30.53 19.95
N GLY A 755 17.98 -29.76 19.02
CA GLY A 755 18.32 -29.89 17.61
C GLY A 755 17.55 -28.95 16.68
N PHE A 756 17.43 -29.34 15.42
CA PHE A 756 16.50 -28.72 14.47
C PHE A 756 16.02 -29.71 13.42
N ARG A 757 14.95 -29.32 12.72
CA ARG A 757 14.45 -29.98 11.52
C ARG A 757 14.40 -29.00 10.36
N ALA A 758 14.70 -29.48 9.16
CA ALA A 758 14.63 -28.68 7.94
C ALA A 758 14.10 -29.52 6.77
N LEU A 759 13.08 -29.00 6.09
CA LEU A 759 12.55 -29.51 4.83
C LEU A 759 13.05 -28.59 3.71
N ILE A 760 13.81 -29.15 2.76
CA ILE A 760 14.40 -28.42 1.62
C ILE A 760 14.03 -29.15 0.33
N GLY A 761 13.07 -28.58 -0.42
CA GLY A 761 12.30 -29.32 -1.43
C GLY A 761 11.70 -30.59 -0.83
N TRP A 762 12.10 -31.74 -1.35
CA TRP A 762 11.69 -33.06 -0.88
C TRP A 762 12.56 -33.65 0.23
N THR A 763 13.68 -33.01 0.59
CA THR A 763 14.62 -33.57 1.56
C THR A 763 14.28 -33.07 2.96
N LEU A 764 13.70 -33.95 3.78
CA LEU A 764 13.57 -33.74 5.22
C LEU A 764 14.88 -34.12 5.90
N THR A 765 15.33 -33.27 6.81
CA THR A 765 16.50 -33.48 7.65
C THR A 765 16.17 -33.19 9.10
N GLU A 766 16.68 -34.01 10.01
CA GLU A 766 16.61 -33.78 11.46
C GLU A 766 18.02 -33.90 12.03
N THR A 767 18.43 -32.90 12.81
CA THR A 767 19.75 -32.83 13.42
C THR A 767 19.62 -32.77 14.92
N THR A 768 20.23 -33.71 15.65
CA THR A 768 20.34 -33.68 17.12
C THR A 768 21.73 -33.17 17.50
N TYR A 769 21.78 -32.05 18.21
CA TYR A 769 23.04 -31.44 18.64
C TYR A 769 23.72 -32.27 19.73
N ASN A 770 25.03 -32.44 19.61
CA ASN A 770 25.88 -33.12 20.60
C ASN A 770 25.35 -34.52 21.03
N TYR A 771 24.74 -35.25 20.09
CA TYR A 771 24.25 -36.63 20.25
C TYR A 771 25.28 -37.56 20.88
N LYS A 772 26.56 -37.36 20.55
CA LYS A 772 27.72 -37.98 21.20
C LYS A 772 28.81 -36.93 21.34
N GLU A 773 29.71 -37.06 22.31
CA GLU A 773 30.78 -36.11 22.65
C GLU A 773 31.35 -35.32 21.44
N ASN A 774 30.98 -34.03 21.37
CA ASN A 774 31.37 -33.10 20.30
C ASN A 774 30.98 -33.54 18.87
N MET A 775 29.81 -34.17 18.72
CA MET A 775 29.30 -34.71 17.47
C MET A 775 27.77 -34.57 17.38
N ASP A 776 27.30 -33.89 16.34
CA ASP A 776 25.88 -33.76 16.00
C ASP A 776 25.46 -34.95 15.12
N LEU A 777 24.28 -35.54 15.37
CA LEU A 777 23.66 -36.57 14.52
C LEU A 777 22.84 -35.86 13.44
N VAL A 778 22.97 -36.25 12.17
CA VAL A 778 22.20 -35.69 11.05
C VAL A 778 21.53 -36.81 10.26
N GLU A 779 20.20 -36.87 10.34
CA GLU A 779 19.35 -37.84 9.66
C GLU A 779 18.69 -37.21 8.43
N PHE A 780 18.54 -38.01 7.36
CA PHE A 780 18.02 -37.58 6.06
C PHE A 780 16.93 -38.55 5.57
N VAL A 781 15.83 -37.98 5.09
CA VAL A 781 14.73 -38.68 4.42
C VAL A 781 14.36 -37.90 3.16
N THR A 782 14.23 -38.58 2.02
CA THR A 782 13.56 -38.02 0.84
C THR A 782 12.08 -38.37 0.92
N LEU A 783 11.22 -37.38 0.72
CA LEU A 783 9.77 -37.51 0.75
C LEU A 783 9.21 -37.54 -0.68
N GLU A 784 8.09 -38.23 -0.88
CA GLU A 784 7.27 -38.10 -2.09
C GLU A 784 6.34 -36.87 -2.00
N ASP A 785 5.79 -36.41 -3.13
CA ASP A 785 4.94 -35.21 -3.20
C ASP A 785 3.74 -35.27 -2.24
N GLU A 786 3.10 -36.45 -2.09
CA GLU A 786 1.94 -36.68 -1.22
C GLU A 786 2.29 -36.60 0.28
N GLU A 787 3.57 -36.72 0.65
CA GLU A 787 4.03 -36.70 2.04
C GLU A 787 4.36 -35.29 2.54
N LEU A 788 4.51 -34.30 1.63
CA LEU A 788 4.97 -32.95 1.96
C LEU A 788 3.99 -32.18 2.86
N GLU A 789 2.71 -32.10 2.47
CA GLU A 789 1.70 -31.36 3.26
C GLU A 789 1.46 -32.01 4.64
N LYS A 790 1.46 -33.35 4.68
CA LYS A 790 1.40 -34.11 5.94
C LYS A 790 2.60 -33.79 6.83
N THR A 791 3.81 -33.81 6.27
CA THR A 791 5.05 -33.51 7.01
C THR A 791 5.09 -32.06 7.51
N LEU A 792 4.67 -31.09 6.68
CA LEU A 792 4.56 -29.68 7.09
C LEU A 792 3.61 -29.52 8.28
N LYS A 793 2.47 -30.21 8.26
CA LYS A 793 1.50 -30.18 9.37
C LYS A 793 2.01 -30.88 10.63
N GLU A 794 2.50 -32.11 10.51
CA GLU A 794 2.91 -32.93 11.66
C GLU A 794 4.23 -32.49 12.29
N LYS A 795 5.21 -32.05 11.48
CA LYS A 795 6.56 -31.69 11.96
C LYS A 795 6.80 -30.19 12.11
N PHE A 796 6.11 -29.33 11.36
CA PHE A 796 6.31 -27.87 11.38
C PHE A 796 5.08 -27.07 11.81
N ASN A 797 3.95 -27.73 12.07
CA ASN A 797 2.65 -27.11 12.39
C ASN A 797 2.16 -26.12 11.31
N ILE A 798 2.60 -26.30 10.07
CA ILE A 798 2.21 -25.49 8.91
C ILE A 798 1.00 -26.13 8.21
N THR A 799 0.01 -25.31 7.90
CA THR A 799 -1.03 -25.62 6.90
C THR A 799 -0.95 -24.56 5.81
N LEU A 800 -1.05 -24.97 4.55
CA LEU A 800 -0.97 -24.08 3.38
C LEU A 800 -2.37 -23.87 2.79
N GLU A 801 -2.64 -22.66 2.30
CA GLU A 801 -3.90 -22.31 1.63
C GLU A 801 -3.88 -22.66 0.13
N ARG A 802 -2.69 -22.85 -0.43
CA ARG A 802 -2.43 -23.15 -1.83
C ARG A 802 -1.43 -24.28 -1.95
N LYS A 803 -1.57 -25.10 -2.99
CA LYS A 803 -0.64 -26.21 -3.28
C LYS A 803 0.80 -25.71 -3.36
N LEU A 804 1.70 -26.38 -2.65
CA LEU A 804 3.14 -26.13 -2.71
C LEU A 804 3.72 -26.68 -4.02
N VAL A 805 4.60 -25.91 -4.66
CA VAL A 805 5.51 -26.38 -5.71
C VAL A 805 6.91 -26.51 -5.12
N PRO A 806 7.29 -27.67 -4.57
CA PRO A 806 8.63 -27.87 -3.99
C PRO A 806 9.74 -27.65 -5.04
N ILE A 807 10.85 -27.05 -4.60
CA ILE A 807 12.03 -26.85 -5.46
C ILE A 807 13.32 -26.99 -4.64
N ASN A 808 14.34 -27.61 -5.25
CA ASN A 808 15.66 -27.76 -4.65
C ASN A 808 16.77 -27.73 -5.73
N VAL A 809 17.01 -26.56 -6.31
CA VAL A 809 18.16 -26.35 -7.21
C VAL A 809 19.45 -26.34 -6.40
N LYS A 810 20.50 -27.00 -6.89
CA LYS A 810 21.83 -27.00 -6.25
C LYS A 810 22.37 -25.57 -6.12
N GLY A 811 22.87 -25.21 -4.94
CA GLY A 811 23.32 -23.85 -4.66
C GLY A 811 23.74 -23.61 -3.21
N PRO A 812 24.15 -22.38 -2.86
CA PRO A 812 24.75 -22.04 -1.56
C PRO A 812 23.72 -22.01 -0.42
N TYR A 813 23.28 -23.18 0.04
CA TYR A 813 22.55 -23.33 1.30
C TYR A 813 22.82 -24.71 1.90
N THR A 814 23.28 -24.71 3.15
CA THR A 814 23.75 -25.88 3.88
C THR A 814 23.10 -25.92 5.26
N ILE A 815 22.93 -27.11 5.84
CA ILE A 815 22.42 -27.37 7.18
C ILE A 815 23.53 -27.46 8.22
#